data_AF-A0A8K1CPB2-F1
#
_entry.id   AF-A0A8K1CPB2-F1
#
_cell.length_a   1.000
_cell.length_b   1.000
_cell.length_c   1.000
_cell.angle_alpha   90.00
_cell.angle_beta   90.00
_cell.angle_gamma   90.00
#
_symmetry.space_group_name_H-M   'P 1'
#
loop_
_entity.id
_entity.type
_entity.pdbx_description
1 polymer ?
#
loop_
_entity_poly.entity_id
_entity_poly.type
_entity_poly.pdbx_seq_one_letter_code
_entity_poly.pdbx_strand_id
1 'polypeptide(L)'
;MESAVHAIRRSGTHNTYRVNEAPVSTGNKYRAKQKQANAIGQFLHLLHRAAIFAIALRCTILAFSATHEAMVLLGGDTGLDTRDVYTFKYPLVSRYAGTESIRQSPLVLKTLGGDTTPLVEKSLYLREEGASFIPCDMLDDTTQGELFSDSFMRTLYASIAQDTGYHITSLTTVELIAPIVDCAMSDKSGQDGTNARFFFLVRELANHDQVHLVVVSLSNQQYSIPAQVELGPAGVASIQVIQSMQEASIQSYFIVSIGFPMKHLAFRGCQYIDTTEDGQWQLQTVPSSTKEMPKMLLTSFRAGFFMKGEAEQSNINNMIWTIPTDPKDAIGNWKWVTTPVVHDTWAWVHFVQLVIGIRLLSSLLVLVITAYQNFRRGKLWLGDAFVSICSSQLINGAAVLISWLISGAWSLHEFAYHMGYKMAGVFDLVMFEAPMYADVLTLYLCACGIIGSVFRERIDPFLALICFELGYGLRIELLDLVPSLRDQIIEHATTFFQNGNNRLYPEQAKISPMSLWMPHPITKKDVSFVAACLAPIFFTPIIILVYVLARKVYAHFYPDSLKNQRNTTGTANSANDDSLLSQKRVLTLFEVATGAELENRFGLVADYENCRFIKGMKYASADGIYSNGFVIANQKYLVQTDDFWTIVLMKLIRARFTNIYVFEVNGNTVQPTARLVYAHTLSMSDLMSLNVSVLS
;
A
#
# COMPACT_ATOMS: atom_id res chain seq x y z
N MET A 1 67.19 -33.10 82.77
CA MET A 1 68.15 -33.64 81.79
C MET A 1 68.57 -32.47 80.92
N GLU A 2 69.46 -31.63 81.45
CA GLU A 2 70.91 -31.63 81.18
C GLU A 2 71.23 -31.06 79.79
N SER A 3 71.68 -29.80 79.74
CA SER A 3 73.07 -29.38 79.46
C SER A 3 73.31 -29.16 77.96
N ALA A 4 73.24 -27.93 77.43
CA ALA A 4 74.29 -26.90 77.40
C ALA A 4 75.57 -27.31 76.64
N VAL A 5 75.95 -26.58 75.57
CA VAL A 5 77.32 -26.09 75.23
C VAL A 5 77.28 -25.07 74.06
N HIS A 6 77.86 -23.89 74.33
CA HIS A 6 78.59 -22.86 73.52
C HIS A 6 78.74 -22.97 71.97
N ALA A 7 79.03 -21.93 71.16
CA ALA A 7 79.09 -20.45 71.22
C ALA A 7 79.55 -19.91 69.82
N ILE A 8 79.49 -18.56 69.64
CA ILE A 8 80.28 -17.67 68.74
C ILE A 8 79.56 -17.04 67.51
N ARG A 9 78.94 -15.86 67.77
CA ARG A 9 79.27 -14.48 67.32
C ARG A 9 79.60 -14.16 65.83
N ARG A 10 78.74 -13.33 65.18
CA ARG A 10 79.01 -12.09 64.39
C ARG A 10 77.69 -11.51 63.84
N SER A 11 77.10 -10.51 64.52
CA SER A 11 77.05 -9.06 64.18
C SER A 11 76.22 -8.66 62.93
N GLY A 12 75.17 -7.86 63.13
CA GLY A 12 74.67 -6.92 62.11
C GLY A 12 73.15 -6.88 61.92
N THR A 13 72.49 -6.02 62.69
CA THR A 13 71.12 -5.49 62.60
C THR A 13 70.58 -5.17 61.19
N HIS A 14 69.33 -5.56 60.87
CA HIS A 14 68.22 -4.62 60.59
C HIS A 14 66.88 -5.30 60.19
N ASN A 15 65.81 -4.76 60.77
CA ASN A 15 64.46 -4.53 60.24
C ASN A 15 63.56 -5.72 59.86
N THR A 16 62.61 -5.95 60.76
CA THR A 16 61.26 -6.48 60.53
C THR A 16 60.57 -5.86 59.32
N TYR A 17 60.18 -6.68 58.34
CA TYR A 17 59.08 -6.38 57.42
C TYR A 17 58.05 -7.51 57.45
N ARG A 18 56.82 -7.13 57.81
CA ARG A 18 55.61 -7.94 57.70
C ARG A 18 55.45 -8.46 56.28
N VAL A 19 55.26 -9.77 56.14
CA VAL A 19 54.67 -10.37 54.94
C VAL A 19 53.19 -9.99 54.95
N ASN A 20 52.84 -8.96 54.18
CA ASN A 20 51.45 -8.70 53.81
C ASN A 20 51.11 -9.63 52.64
N GLU A 21 50.34 -10.68 52.92
CA GLU A 21 49.60 -11.41 51.89
C GLU A 21 48.56 -10.46 51.28
N ALA A 22 48.79 -10.03 50.03
CA ALA A 22 47.79 -9.33 49.24
C ALA A 22 46.76 -10.35 48.69
N PRO A 23 45.45 -10.06 48.73
CA PRO A 23 44.43 -11.02 48.32
C PRO A 23 44.35 -11.12 46.79
N VAL A 24 44.51 -12.35 46.28
CA VAL A 24 44.36 -12.76 44.86
C VAL A 24 42.89 -12.68 44.36
N SER A 25 41.95 -12.12 45.13
CA SER A 25 40.50 -12.24 44.88
C SER A 25 39.88 -11.17 43.96
N THR A 26 40.59 -10.09 43.62
CA THR A 26 40.06 -8.99 42.77
C THR A 26 40.20 -9.24 41.27
N GLY A 27 41.20 -10.02 40.85
CA GLY A 27 41.43 -10.36 39.43
C GLY A 27 40.36 -11.28 38.84
N ASN A 28 39.82 -12.23 39.62
CA ASN A 28 38.80 -13.17 39.15
C ASN A 28 37.41 -12.53 39.00
N LYS A 29 37.04 -11.55 39.85
CA LYS A 29 35.78 -10.81 39.71
C LYS A 29 35.79 -9.87 38.51
N TYR A 30 36.92 -9.22 38.22
CA TYR A 30 37.10 -8.43 36.99
C TYR A 30 37.06 -9.30 35.73
N ARG A 31 37.74 -10.47 35.73
CA ARG A 31 37.70 -11.43 34.60
C ARG A 31 36.29 -12.01 34.38
N ALA A 32 35.53 -12.27 35.44
CA ALA A 32 34.17 -12.79 35.35
C ALA A 32 33.19 -11.73 34.82
N LYS A 33 33.23 -10.49 35.32
CA LYS A 33 32.45 -9.36 34.79
C LYS A 33 32.80 -9.06 33.33
N GLN A 34 34.08 -9.14 32.96
CA GLN A 34 34.53 -8.92 31.58
C GLN A 34 34.11 -10.07 30.65
N LYS A 35 34.13 -11.33 31.11
CA LYS A 35 33.55 -12.46 30.35
C LYS A 35 32.04 -12.34 30.17
N GLN A 36 31.32 -11.91 31.20
CA GLN A 36 29.87 -11.73 31.15
C GLN A 36 29.46 -10.55 30.25
N ALA A 37 30.17 -9.42 30.33
CA ALA A 37 29.99 -8.28 29.43
C ALA A 37 30.30 -8.63 27.97
N ASN A 38 31.34 -9.45 27.72
CA ASN A 38 31.67 -9.94 26.38
C ASN A 38 30.62 -10.93 25.85
N ALA A 39 30.03 -11.76 26.71
CA ALA A 39 28.95 -12.69 26.32
C ALA A 39 27.65 -11.94 25.97
N ILE A 40 27.30 -10.89 26.72
CA ILE A 40 26.15 -10.03 26.43
C ILE A 40 26.34 -9.28 25.11
N GLY A 41 27.53 -8.71 24.87
CA GLY A 41 27.84 -8.03 23.61
C GLY A 41 27.79 -8.97 22.39
N GLN A 42 28.30 -10.19 22.53
CA GLN A 42 28.21 -11.22 21.48
C GLN A 42 26.77 -11.64 21.21
N PHE A 43 25.95 -11.80 22.24
CA PHE A 43 24.53 -12.11 22.11
C PHE A 43 23.76 -11.00 21.39
N LEU A 44 23.99 -9.73 21.79
CA LEU A 44 23.34 -8.57 21.17
C LEU A 44 23.74 -8.40 19.69
N HIS A 45 25.01 -8.61 19.34
CA HIS A 45 25.45 -8.59 17.95
C HIS A 45 24.76 -9.70 17.13
N LEU A 46 24.63 -10.90 17.70
CA LEU A 46 23.96 -12.00 17.01
C LEU A 46 22.46 -11.76 16.82
N LEU A 47 21.81 -11.16 17.82
CA LEU A 47 20.41 -10.74 17.75
C LEU A 47 20.21 -9.67 16.66
N HIS A 48 21.10 -8.68 16.58
CA HIS A 48 21.07 -7.65 15.53
C HIS A 48 21.25 -8.26 14.13
N ARG A 49 22.19 -9.21 13.96
CA ARG A 49 22.34 -9.96 12.70
C ARG A 49 21.11 -10.77 12.34
N ALA A 50 20.48 -11.41 13.31
CA ALA A 50 19.23 -12.13 13.11
C ALA A 50 18.10 -11.19 12.66
N ALA A 51 18.04 -9.98 13.23
CA ALA A 51 17.08 -8.95 12.81
C ALA A 51 17.33 -8.49 11.36
N ILE A 52 18.59 -8.22 10.99
CA ILE A 52 18.96 -7.87 9.60
C ILE A 52 18.59 -8.99 8.62
N PHE A 53 18.82 -10.25 9.00
CA PHE A 53 18.42 -11.41 8.20
C PHE A 53 16.90 -11.49 8.03
N ALA A 54 16.14 -11.30 9.11
CA ALA A 54 14.67 -11.28 9.07
C ALA A 54 14.15 -10.16 8.16
N ILE A 55 14.79 -8.99 8.18
CA ILE A 55 14.47 -7.88 7.27
C ILE A 55 14.72 -8.27 5.81
N ALA A 56 15.89 -8.82 5.49
CA ALA A 56 16.20 -9.21 4.13
C ALA A 56 15.22 -10.28 3.61
N LEU A 57 14.79 -11.19 4.49
CA LEU A 57 13.73 -12.16 4.18
C LEU A 57 12.39 -11.46 3.91
N ARG A 58 12.01 -10.46 4.73
CA ARG A 58 10.80 -9.65 4.49
C ARG A 58 10.85 -8.93 3.14
N CYS A 59 11.98 -8.31 2.78
CA CYS A 59 12.16 -7.68 1.48
C CYS A 59 11.98 -8.69 0.33
N THR A 60 12.46 -9.92 0.52
CA THR A 60 12.29 -11.00 -0.46
C THR A 60 10.82 -11.39 -0.61
N ILE A 61 10.11 -11.62 0.50
CA ILE A 61 8.68 -11.97 0.51
C ILE A 61 7.87 -10.86 -0.17
N LEU A 62 8.14 -9.61 0.17
CA LEU A 62 7.49 -8.44 -0.41
C LEU A 62 7.69 -8.34 -1.92
N ALA A 63 8.90 -8.61 -2.42
CA ALA A 63 9.18 -8.59 -3.85
C ALA A 63 8.36 -9.66 -4.61
N PHE A 64 8.20 -10.85 -4.01
CA PHE A 64 7.31 -11.88 -4.56
C PHE A 64 5.83 -11.52 -4.43
N SER A 65 5.41 -10.85 -3.34
CA SER A 65 4.04 -10.34 -3.16
C SER A 65 3.68 -9.31 -4.22
N ALA A 66 4.58 -8.35 -4.47
CA ALA A 66 4.43 -7.36 -5.55
C ALA A 66 4.29 -8.04 -6.92
N THR A 67 5.07 -9.11 -7.16
CA THR A 67 4.95 -9.88 -8.40
C THR A 67 3.61 -10.62 -8.49
N HIS A 68 3.14 -11.20 -7.38
CA HIS A 68 1.86 -11.89 -7.34
C HIS A 68 0.70 -10.94 -7.61
N GLU A 69 0.64 -9.78 -6.94
CA GLU A 69 -0.38 -8.75 -7.19
C GLU A 69 -0.31 -8.22 -8.62
N ALA A 70 0.89 -8.04 -9.18
CA ALA A 70 1.03 -7.68 -10.59
C ALA A 70 0.46 -8.76 -11.54
N MET A 71 0.59 -10.06 -11.21
CA MET A 71 -0.05 -11.13 -11.99
C MET A 71 -1.58 -11.10 -11.88
N VAL A 72 -2.11 -10.81 -10.69
CA VAL A 72 -3.56 -10.66 -10.45
C VAL A 72 -4.11 -9.51 -11.31
N LEU A 73 -3.46 -8.34 -11.27
CA LEU A 73 -3.81 -7.17 -12.10
C LEU A 73 -3.78 -7.48 -13.60
N LEU A 74 -2.77 -8.22 -14.08
CA LEU A 74 -2.70 -8.65 -15.48
C LEU A 74 -3.77 -9.68 -15.87
N GLY A 75 -4.19 -10.51 -14.91
CA GLY A 75 -5.24 -11.50 -15.11
C GLY A 75 -6.64 -10.90 -15.24
N GLY A 76 -6.82 -9.64 -14.84
CA GLY A 76 -8.12 -8.97 -14.82
C GLY A 76 -9.07 -9.50 -13.74
N ASP A 77 -8.62 -10.47 -12.93
CA ASP A 77 -9.33 -10.96 -11.76
C ASP A 77 -9.13 -9.95 -10.65
N THR A 78 -10.03 -8.97 -10.55
CA THR A 78 -9.94 -8.01 -9.46
C THR A 78 -10.33 -8.68 -8.15
N GLY A 79 -11.21 -9.69 -8.15
CA GLY A 79 -11.59 -10.45 -6.95
C GLY A 79 -11.99 -9.58 -5.76
N LEU A 80 -12.35 -8.32 -6.01
CA LEU A 80 -12.58 -7.34 -4.97
C LEU A 80 -14.03 -7.43 -4.53
N ASP A 81 -14.24 -7.80 -3.28
CA ASP A 81 -15.57 -7.90 -2.70
C ASP A 81 -16.34 -6.58 -2.80
N THR A 82 -17.63 -6.69 -3.11
CA THR A 82 -18.58 -5.59 -3.03
C THR A 82 -18.65 -5.06 -1.59
N ARG A 83 -18.58 -3.73 -1.43
CA ARG A 83 -18.57 -3.05 -0.13
C ARG A 83 -19.75 -2.11 0.00
N ASP A 84 -20.22 -1.92 1.23
CA ASP A 84 -21.20 -0.88 1.54
C ASP A 84 -20.55 0.51 1.42
N VAL A 85 -21.22 1.45 0.74
CA VAL A 85 -20.70 2.83 0.55
C VAL A 85 -21.38 3.79 1.52
N TYR A 86 -22.67 4.02 1.30
CA TYR A 86 -23.48 4.95 2.09
C TYR A 86 -24.93 4.49 2.08
N THR A 87 -25.67 4.92 3.11
CA THR A 87 -27.12 4.72 3.21
C THR A 87 -27.77 6.08 3.40
N PHE A 88 -28.48 6.55 2.39
CA PHE A 88 -29.29 7.76 2.54
C PHE A 88 -30.55 7.44 3.32
N LYS A 89 -30.92 8.34 4.21
CA LYS A 89 -32.07 8.20 5.11
C LYS A 89 -33.11 9.27 4.80
N TYR A 90 -34.37 8.86 4.80
CA TYR A 90 -35.55 9.71 4.60
C TYR A 90 -36.49 9.56 5.82
N PRO A 91 -36.08 10.13 6.98
CA PRO A 91 -36.73 9.84 8.26
C PRO A 91 -38.14 10.42 8.36
N LEU A 92 -38.41 11.58 7.74
CA LEU A 92 -39.73 12.20 7.82
C LEU A 92 -40.72 11.48 6.93
N VAL A 93 -40.39 11.17 5.68
CA VAL A 93 -41.32 10.42 4.81
C VAL A 93 -41.66 9.06 5.44
N SER A 94 -40.67 8.37 6.00
CA SER A 94 -40.89 7.10 6.73
C SER A 94 -41.83 7.29 7.94
N ARG A 95 -41.62 8.33 8.74
CA ARG A 95 -42.48 8.66 9.90
C ARG A 95 -43.90 9.03 9.49
N TYR A 96 -44.05 9.82 8.43
CA TYR A 96 -45.35 10.30 7.93
C TYR A 96 -46.11 9.20 7.17
N ALA A 97 -45.43 8.20 6.58
CA ALA A 97 -46.05 7.01 6.01
C ALA A 97 -46.70 6.10 7.08
N GLY A 98 -46.26 6.20 8.34
CA GLY A 98 -46.86 5.48 9.46
C GLY A 98 -46.55 3.98 9.46
N THR A 99 -47.44 3.19 10.06
CA THR A 99 -47.26 1.73 10.24
C THR A 99 -48.39 0.89 9.64
N GLU A 100 -49.38 1.54 9.02
CA GLU A 100 -50.57 0.90 8.46
C GLU A 100 -50.65 1.17 6.94
N SER A 101 -51.86 1.21 6.38
CA SER A 101 -52.06 1.66 4.99
C SER A 101 -51.67 3.13 4.81
N ILE A 102 -51.22 3.50 3.61
CA ILE A 102 -50.88 4.89 3.28
C ILE A 102 -52.12 5.80 3.43
N ARG A 103 -53.34 5.30 3.20
CA ARG A 103 -54.59 6.03 3.45
C ARG A 103 -54.77 6.43 4.92
N GLN A 104 -54.38 5.57 5.85
CA GLN A 104 -54.46 5.81 7.31
C GLN A 104 -53.20 6.48 7.88
N SER A 105 -52.25 6.82 7.02
CA SER A 105 -50.99 7.41 7.45
C SER A 105 -51.17 8.85 7.96
N PRO A 106 -50.26 9.32 8.83
CA PRO A 106 -50.19 10.74 9.20
C PRO A 106 -50.07 11.67 7.99
N LEU A 107 -49.42 11.23 6.91
CA LEU A 107 -49.31 11.98 5.65
C LEU A 107 -50.67 12.33 5.04
N VAL A 108 -51.66 11.43 5.13
CA VAL A 108 -53.00 11.69 4.56
C VAL A 108 -53.92 12.30 5.61
N LEU A 109 -53.99 11.71 6.80
CA LEU A 109 -54.96 12.13 7.81
C LEU A 109 -54.59 13.44 8.51
N LYS A 110 -53.31 13.62 8.85
CA LYS A 110 -52.85 14.79 9.62
C LYS A 110 -52.43 15.95 8.71
N THR A 111 -51.71 15.65 7.62
CA THR A 111 -51.19 16.69 6.72
C THR A 111 -52.25 17.19 5.72
N LEU A 112 -53.02 16.27 5.12
CA LEU A 112 -54.05 16.62 4.12
C LEU A 112 -55.46 16.69 4.69
N GLY A 113 -55.64 16.41 6.00
CA GLY A 113 -56.97 16.38 6.62
C GLY A 113 -57.89 15.29 6.06
N GLY A 114 -57.32 14.24 5.47
CA GLY A 114 -58.06 13.18 4.78
C GLY A 114 -58.47 13.49 3.33
N ASP A 115 -58.22 14.71 2.84
CA ASP A 115 -58.48 15.07 1.45
C ASP A 115 -57.39 14.50 0.52
N THR A 116 -57.80 13.80 -0.53
CA THR A 116 -56.90 13.22 -1.53
C THR A 116 -56.99 13.92 -2.87
N THR A 117 -57.67 15.05 -2.94
CA THR A 117 -57.82 15.82 -4.18
C THR A 117 -56.45 16.29 -4.68
N PRO A 118 -56.14 16.12 -5.99
CA PRO A 118 -54.89 16.59 -6.57
C PRO A 118 -54.56 18.03 -6.22
N LEU A 119 -53.40 18.22 -5.62
CA LEU A 119 -52.87 19.55 -5.34
C LEU A 119 -52.24 20.06 -6.64
N VAL A 120 -52.85 21.07 -7.23
CA VAL A 120 -52.35 21.71 -8.46
C VAL A 120 -51.17 22.62 -8.11
N GLU A 121 -50.03 22.44 -8.78
CA GLU A 121 -48.82 23.28 -8.67
C GLU A 121 -48.28 23.45 -7.25
N LYS A 122 -48.47 22.42 -6.40
CA LYS A 122 -47.98 22.42 -5.01
C LYS A 122 -47.31 21.09 -4.68
N SER A 123 -46.14 21.17 -4.07
CA SER A 123 -45.41 20.04 -3.50
C SER A 123 -45.47 20.10 -1.97
N LEU A 124 -45.46 18.93 -1.32
CA LEU A 124 -45.48 18.80 0.13
C LEU A 124 -44.06 18.66 0.66
N TYR A 125 -43.62 19.62 1.46
CA TYR A 125 -42.32 19.61 2.12
C TYR A 125 -42.51 19.19 3.58
N LEU A 126 -42.02 18.01 3.96
CA LEU A 126 -42.14 17.49 5.30
C LEU A 126 -41.04 18.08 6.19
N ARG A 127 -41.43 18.72 7.30
CA ARG A 127 -40.53 19.22 8.36
C ARG A 127 -40.85 18.55 9.69
N GLU A 128 -39.94 18.66 10.65
CA GLU A 128 -40.14 18.16 12.02
C GLU A 128 -41.36 18.79 12.72
N GLU A 129 -41.61 20.07 12.44
CA GLU A 129 -42.71 20.86 13.02
C GLU A 129 -44.06 20.58 12.36
N GLY A 130 -44.05 20.01 11.14
CA GLY A 130 -45.24 19.81 10.32
C GLY A 130 -44.93 19.82 8.82
N ALA A 131 -45.90 19.45 8.00
CA ALA A 131 -45.80 19.61 6.55
C ALA A 131 -46.03 21.08 6.14
N SER A 132 -45.34 21.51 5.09
CA SER A 132 -45.41 22.86 4.53
C SER A 132 -45.49 22.81 3.01
N PHE A 133 -45.96 23.90 2.39
CA PHE A 133 -45.87 24.13 0.95
C PHE A 133 -44.69 25.04 0.57
N ILE A 134 -43.93 25.48 1.56
CA ILE A 134 -42.72 26.29 1.37
C ILE A 134 -41.53 25.32 1.24
N PRO A 135 -40.68 25.48 0.19
CA PRO A 135 -39.48 24.68 0.01
C PRO A 135 -38.63 24.57 1.27
N CYS A 136 -37.90 23.47 1.43
CA CYS A 136 -36.98 23.29 2.56
C CYS A 136 -35.85 24.33 2.50
N ASP A 137 -35.47 24.91 3.63
CA ASP A 137 -34.43 25.95 3.69
C ASP A 137 -33.06 25.45 3.15
N MET A 138 -32.83 24.13 3.21
CA MET A 138 -31.64 23.47 2.65
C MET A 138 -31.58 23.45 1.11
N LEU A 139 -32.70 23.75 0.44
CA LEU A 139 -32.82 23.73 -1.03
C LEU A 139 -32.58 25.12 -1.66
N ASP A 140 -32.48 26.17 -0.84
CA ASP A 140 -32.33 27.55 -1.33
C ASP A 140 -31.02 27.72 -2.14
N ASP A 141 -31.16 28.21 -3.38
CA ASP A 141 -30.09 28.61 -4.31
C ASP A 141 -29.07 27.51 -4.68
N THR A 142 -29.52 26.26 -4.73
CA THR A 142 -28.69 25.09 -5.10
C THR A 142 -29.31 24.26 -6.22
N THR A 143 -28.49 23.43 -6.90
CA THR A 143 -28.95 22.40 -7.87
C THR A 143 -30.03 21.49 -7.28
N GLN A 144 -30.04 21.29 -5.95
CA GLN A 144 -31.10 20.54 -5.26
C GLN A 144 -32.46 21.23 -5.34
N GLY A 145 -32.51 22.57 -5.28
CA GLY A 145 -33.76 23.32 -5.40
C GLY A 145 -34.43 23.13 -6.77
N GLU A 146 -33.65 23.07 -7.84
CA GLU A 146 -34.17 22.76 -9.18
C GLU A 146 -34.64 21.30 -9.29
N LEU A 147 -33.87 20.37 -8.71
CA LEU A 147 -34.17 18.93 -8.72
C LEU A 147 -35.45 18.58 -7.97
N PHE A 148 -35.70 19.22 -6.82
CA PHE A 148 -36.91 19.05 -6.01
C PHE A 148 -37.94 20.15 -6.26
N SER A 149 -37.86 20.83 -7.41
CA SER A 149 -38.89 21.77 -7.83
C SER A 149 -40.18 21.04 -8.24
N ASP A 150 -41.33 21.67 -7.97
CA ASP A 150 -42.64 21.10 -8.31
C ASP A 150 -42.76 20.80 -9.82
N SER A 151 -42.22 21.68 -10.66
CA SER A 151 -42.23 21.53 -12.12
C SER A 151 -41.44 20.31 -12.59
N PHE A 152 -40.21 20.13 -12.07
CA PHE A 152 -39.38 18.99 -12.46
C PHE A 152 -39.96 17.67 -11.94
N MET A 153 -40.35 17.60 -10.66
CA MET A 153 -40.91 16.38 -10.07
C MET A 153 -42.19 15.93 -10.78
N ARG A 154 -43.08 16.86 -11.16
CA ARG A 154 -44.29 16.53 -11.93
C ARG A 154 -43.96 16.09 -13.35
N THR A 155 -43.00 16.73 -14.01
CA THR A 155 -42.52 16.32 -15.34
C THR A 155 -41.92 14.92 -15.30
N LEU A 156 -41.14 14.62 -14.27
CA LEU A 156 -40.57 13.30 -14.02
C LEU A 156 -41.68 12.25 -13.84
N TYR A 157 -42.64 12.49 -12.93
CA TYR A 157 -43.76 11.57 -12.71
C TYR A 157 -44.59 11.35 -13.98
N ALA A 158 -44.91 12.42 -14.71
CA ALA A 158 -45.67 12.34 -15.95
C ALA A 158 -44.93 11.50 -17.00
N SER A 159 -43.62 11.71 -17.17
CA SER A 159 -42.79 10.92 -18.10
C SER A 159 -42.76 9.45 -17.71
N ILE A 160 -42.62 9.14 -16.42
CA ILE A 160 -42.64 7.76 -15.91
C ILE A 160 -44.00 7.11 -16.22
N ALA A 161 -45.11 7.74 -15.81
CA ALA A 161 -46.44 7.16 -15.96
C ALA A 161 -46.82 6.97 -17.45
N GLN A 162 -46.51 7.95 -18.30
CA GLN A 162 -46.77 7.90 -19.73
C GLN A 162 -45.92 6.85 -20.44
N ASP A 163 -44.61 6.85 -20.22
CA ASP A 163 -43.69 6.04 -21.00
C ASP A 163 -43.67 4.57 -20.54
N THR A 164 -44.06 4.30 -19.28
CA THR A 164 -43.91 2.96 -18.69
C THR A 164 -45.24 2.28 -18.38
N GLY A 165 -46.38 2.91 -18.71
CA GLY A 165 -47.72 2.37 -18.44
C GLY A 165 -48.01 1.01 -19.09
N TYR A 166 -47.30 0.62 -20.16
CA TYR A 166 -47.38 -0.72 -20.74
C TYR A 166 -46.73 -1.82 -19.89
N HIS A 167 -45.86 -1.43 -18.95
CA HIS A 167 -45.12 -2.34 -18.07
C HIS A 167 -45.58 -2.23 -16.61
N ILE A 168 -45.73 -1.00 -16.11
CA ILE A 168 -46.19 -0.69 -14.75
C ILE A 168 -47.67 -0.28 -14.82
N THR A 169 -48.54 -1.26 -15.01
CA THR A 169 -49.97 -1.02 -15.27
C THR A 169 -50.66 -0.27 -14.13
N SER A 170 -50.18 -0.41 -12.89
CA SER A 170 -50.71 0.31 -11.72
C SER A 170 -50.58 1.83 -11.85
N LEU A 171 -49.64 2.36 -12.63
CA LEU A 171 -49.49 3.80 -12.85
C LEU A 171 -50.51 4.36 -13.86
N THR A 172 -51.19 3.50 -14.62
CA THR A 172 -52.21 3.93 -15.60
C THR A 172 -53.59 4.17 -14.99
N THR A 173 -53.82 3.67 -13.78
CA THR A 173 -55.11 3.73 -13.08
C THR A 173 -55.12 4.72 -11.92
N VAL A 174 -54.06 5.50 -11.77
CA VAL A 174 -53.87 6.44 -10.66
C VAL A 174 -53.66 7.87 -11.14
N GLU A 175 -54.01 8.83 -10.29
CA GLU A 175 -53.68 10.25 -10.47
C GLU A 175 -52.79 10.75 -9.33
N LEU A 176 -51.92 11.72 -9.66
CA LEU A 176 -50.97 12.32 -8.72
C LEU A 176 -51.70 13.27 -7.76
N ILE A 177 -51.63 13.00 -6.46
CA ILE A 177 -52.08 13.93 -5.42
C ILE A 177 -51.06 15.04 -5.26
N ALA A 178 -49.82 14.69 -4.89
CA ALA A 178 -48.73 15.64 -4.70
C ALA A 178 -47.35 14.95 -4.71
N PRO A 179 -46.31 15.62 -5.24
CA PRO A 179 -44.92 15.29 -4.91
C PRO A 179 -44.64 15.57 -3.43
N ILE A 180 -43.75 14.77 -2.82
CA ILE A 180 -43.34 14.91 -1.42
C ILE A 180 -41.82 15.01 -1.34
N VAL A 181 -41.33 15.93 -0.50
CA VAL A 181 -39.92 16.15 -0.22
C VAL A 181 -39.67 16.02 1.28
N ASP A 182 -38.62 15.26 1.64
CA ASP A 182 -38.16 15.11 3.02
C ASP A 182 -37.13 16.20 3.36
N CYS A 183 -37.50 17.19 4.17
CA CYS A 183 -36.55 18.26 4.57
C CYS A 183 -35.51 17.81 5.61
N ALA A 184 -35.51 16.55 6.04
CA ALA A 184 -34.49 15.97 6.91
C ALA A 184 -33.74 14.82 6.23
N MET A 185 -33.82 14.71 4.90
CA MET A 185 -33.06 13.71 4.15
C MET A 185 -31.56 13.84 4.40
N SER A 186 -30.88 12.71 4.63
CA SER A 186 -29.42 12.70 4.75
C SER A 186 -28.71 12.68 3.40
N ASP A 187 -29.48 12.63 2.32
CA ASP A 187 -29.02 12.76 0.94
C ASP A 187 -28.47 14.17 0.72
N LYS A 188 -27.17 14.31 0.95
CA LYS A 188 -26.38 15.46 0.51
C LYS A 188 -25.82 15.25 -0.90
N SER A 189 -25.98 14.07 -1.52
CA SER A 189 -25.50 13.82 -2.89
C SER A 189 -26.29 14.61 -3.92
N GLY A 190 -27.48 15.09 -3.61
CA GLY A 190 -28.09 16.14 -4.44
C GLY A 190 -27.22 17.41 -4.63
N GLN A 191 -26.14 17.62 -3.86
CA GLN A 191 -25.15 18.66 -4.15
C GLN A 191 -24.39 18.43 -5.46
N ASP A 192 -24.19 17.18 -5.88
CA ASP A 192 -23.58 16.86 -7.17
C ASP A 192 -24.61 16.78 -8.30
N GLY A 193 -25.88 16.49 -7.99
CA GLY A 193 -27.02 16.46 -8.92
C GLY A 193 -27.15 15.17 -9.74
N THR A 194 -26.41 14.11 -9.40
CA THR A 194 -26.32 12.89 -10.23
C THR A 194 -27.34 11.83 -9.87
N ASN A 195 -27.89 11.89 -8.66
CA ASN A 195 -28.85 10.94 -8.14
C ASN A 195 -29.83 11.65 -7.19
N ALA A 196 -31.04 11.11 -7.10
CA ALA A 196 -32.06 11.56 -6.16
C ALA A 196 -33.16 10.53 -5.99
N ARG A 197 -33.83 10.59 -4.84
CA ARG A 197 -35.02 9.81 -4.55
C ARG A 197 -36.24 10.72 -4.47
N PHE A 198 -37.27 10.35 -5.21
CA PHE A 198 -38.53 11.09 -5.29
C PHE A 198 -39.68 10.29 -4.70
N PHE A 199 -40.61 11.00 -4.06
CA PHE A 199 -41.78 10.41 -3.44
C PHE A 199 -43.03 11.07 -4.03
N PHE A 200 -43.97 10.27 -4.51
CA PHE A 200 -45.22 10.75 -5.10
C PHE A 200 -46.40 10.10 -4.40
N LEU A 201 -47.30 10.92 -3.87
CA LEU A 201 -48.57 10.44 -3.33
C LEU A 201 -49.59 10.36 -4.47
N VAL A 202 -50.19 9.19 -4.67
CA VAL A 202 -51.14 8.96 -5.76
C VAL A 202 -52.42 8.30 -5.23
N ARG A 203 -53.54 8.46 -5.93
CA ARG A 203 -54.78 7.72 -5.65
C ARG A 203 -55.32 7.03 -6.89
N GLU A 204 -56.06 5.95 -6.72
CA GLU A 204 -56.78 5.32 -7.83
C GLU A 204 -57.91 6.21 -8.34
N LEU A 205 -58.08 6.26 -9.66
CA LEU A 205 -59.18 6.98 -10.33
C LEU A 205 -60.55 6.34 -10.04
N ALA A 206 -60.58 5.03 -9.86
CA ALA A 206 -61.82 4.29 -9.60
C ALA A 206 -62.25 4.36 -8.12
N ASN A 207 -61.28 4.46 -7.20
CA ASN A 207 -61.53 4.51 -5.76
C ASN A 207 -60.54 5.46 -5.07
N HIS A 208 -61.02 6.67 -4.75
CA HIS A 208 -60.19 7.71 -4.13
C HIS A 208 -59.73 7.40 -2.70
N ASP A 209 -60.25 6.33 -2.06
CA ASP A 209 -59.75 5.84 -0.78
C ASP A 209 -58.52 4.92 -0.92
N GLN A 210 -58.24 4.43 -2.13
CA GLN A 210 -57.00 3.69 -2.43
C GLN A 210 -55.90 4.68 -2.73
N VAL A 211 -55.00 4.85 -1.76
CA VAL A 211 -53.86 5.77 -1.83
C VAL A 211 -52.58 4.97 -1.78
N HIS A 212 -51.65 5.31 -2.66
CA HIS A 212 -50.34 4.68 -2.74
C HIS A 212 -49.23 5.73 -2.61
N LEU A 213 -48.10 5.31 -2.07
CA LEU A 213 -46.86 6.04 -2.11
C LEU A 213 -45.97 5.42 -3.19
N VAL A 214 -45.67 6.18 -4.24
CA VAL A 214 -44.73 5.78 -5.29
C VAL A 214 -43.36 6.32 -4.94
N VAL A 215 -42.41 5.42 -4.72
CA VAL A 215 -41.00 5.74 -4.47
C VAL A 215 -40.24 5.54 -5.76
N VAL A 216 -39.49 6.57 -6.18
CA VAL A 216 -38.63 6.53 -7.37
C VAL A 216 -37.21 6.84 -6.96
N SER A 217 -36.33 5.83 -6.95
CA SER A 217 -34.89 6.03 -6.81
C SER A 217 -34.28 6.19 -8.20
N LEU A 218 -33.75 7.37 -8.53
CA LEU A 218 -33.22 7.71 -9.85
C LEU A 218 -31.74 8.08 -9.75
N SER A 219 -30.94 7.57 -10.69
CA SER A 219 -29.53 7.94 -10.85
C SER A 219 -29.15 8.02 -12.31
N ASN A 220 -28.33 9.01 -12.64
CA ASN A 220 -27.65 9.09 -13.92
C ASN A 220 -26.43 8.17 -13.89
N GLN A 221 -26.50 7.14 -14.72
CA GLN A 221 -25.53 6.06 -14.82
C GLN A 221 -24.92 6.01 -16.23
N GLN A 222 -23.81 5.31 -16.36
CA GLN A 222 -23.36 4.87 -17.68
C GLN A 222 -24.06 3.55 -18.01
N TYR A 223 -24.49 3.41 -19.27
CA TYR A 223 -24.98 2.15 -19.80
C TYR A 223 -24.06 1.62 -20.90
N SER A 224 -24.07 0.30 -21.06
CA SER A 224 -23.45 -0.42 -22.17
C SER A 224 -24.39 -1.49 -22.71
N ILE A 225 -24.44 -1.64 -24.03
CA ILE A 225 -25.09 -2.75 -24.73
C ILE A 225 -23.99 -3.49 -25.50
N PRO A 226 -23.33 -4.50 -24.88
CA PRO A 226 -22.16 -5.16 -25.47
C PRO A 226 -22.41 -5.72 -26.86
N ALA A 227 -23.61 -6.28 -27.09
CA ALA A 227 -23.99 -6.86 -28.38
C ALA A 227 -24.07 -5.83 -29.53
N GLN A 228 -24.14 -4.53 -29.22
CA GLN A 228 -24.25 -3.44 -30.20
C GLN A 228 -23.05 -2.50 -30.16
N VAL A 229 -22.09 -2.72 -29.24
CA VAL A 229 -20.96 -1.81 -28.97
C VAL A 229 -21.47 -0.38 -28.72
N GLU A 230 -22.63 -0.27 -28.08
CA GLU A 230 -23.28 1.00 -27.74
C GLU A 230 -22.99 1.33 -26.28
N LEU A 231 -22.54 2.55 -26.01
CA LEU A 231 -22.29 3.07 -24.68
C LEU A 231 -22.78 4.51 -24.57
N GLY A 232 -23.17 4.93 -23.37
CA GLY A 232 -23.52 6.31 -23.13
C GLY A 232 -24.12 6.54 -21.75
N PRO A 233 -24.69 7.73 -21.51
CA PRO A 233 -25.39 8.01 -20.28
C PRO A 233 -26.83 7.50 -20.33
N ALA A 234 -27.38 7.13 -19.17
CA ALA A 234 -28.79 6.82 -19.01
C ALA A 234 -29.30 7.22 -17.62
N GLY A 235 -30.54 7.70 -17.56
CA GLY A 235 -31.27 7.83 -16.32
C GLY A 235 -31.86 6.47 -15.94
N VAL A 236 -31.36 5.85 -14.88
CA VAL A 236 -31.80 4.54 -14.41
C VAL A 236 -32.60 4.73 -13.13
N ALA A 237 -33.82 4.18 -13.10
CA ALA A 237 -34.68 4.29 -11.93
C ALA A 237 -35.23 2.94 -11.47
N SER A 238 -35.34 2.77 -10.15
CA SER A 238 -36.16 1.71 -9.54
C SER A 238 -37.42 2.34 -8.94
N ILE A 239 -38.57 1.73 -9.21
CA ILE A 239 -39.89 2.21 -8.76
C ILE A 239 -40.52 1.17 -7.83
N GLN A 240 -41.00 1.64 -6.68
CA GLN A 240 -41.81 0.87 -5.76
C GLN A 240 -43.16 1.56 -5.56
N VAL A 241 -44.26 0.81 -5.65
CA VAL A 241 -45.62 1.31 -5.42
C VAL A 241 -46.14 0.66 -4.14
N ILE A 242 -46.29 1.45 -3.09
CA ILE A 242 -46.58 0.96 -1.74
C ILE A 242 -47.98 1.38 -1.33
N GLN A 243 -48.84 0.41 -0.99
CA GLN A 243 -50.19 0.69 -0.48
C GLN A 243 -50.23 0.61 1.04
N SER A 244 -49.43 -0.29 1.64
CA SER A 244 -49.39 -0.53 3.07
C SER A 244 -47.99 -0.79 3.59
N MET A 245 -47.70 -0.25 4.78
CA MET A 245 -46.45 -0.48 5.52
C MET A 245 -46.38 -1.88 6.15
N GLN A 246 -47.44 -2.67 6.02
CA GLN A 246 -47.57 -4.03 6.54
C GLN A 246 -47.36 -5.11 5.46
N GLU A 247 -47.05 -4.71 4.23
CA GLU A 247 -46.75 -5.66 3.15
C GLU A 247 -45.47 -6.46 3.49
N ALA A 248 -45.53 -7.78 3.27
CA ALA A 248 -44.40 -8.68 3.57
C ALA A 248 -43.26 -8.56 2.55
N SER A 249 -43.59 -8.21 1.32
CA SER A 249 -42.64 -8.00 0.23
C SER A 249 -43.19 -7.01 -0.77
N ILE A 250 -42.33 -6.19 -1.36
CA ILE A 250 -42.71 -5.24 -2.41
C ILE A 250 -42.10 -5.62 -3.75
N GLN A 251 -42.79 -5.27 -4.83
CA GLN A 251 -42.27 -5.41 -6.18
C GLN A 251 -41.49 -4.14 -6.56
N SER A 252 -40.26 -4.32 -7.05
CA SER A 252 -39.45 -3.26 -7.64
C SER A 252 -39.48 -3.34 -9.16
N TYR A 253 -39.85 -2.25 -9.81
CA TYR A 253 -39.80 -2.11 -11.26
C TYR A 253 -38.55 -1.33 -11.67
N PHE A 254 -37.95 -1.68 -12.79
CA PHE A 254 -36.78 -0.98 -13.31
C PHE A 254 -37.14 -0.25 -14.60
N ILE A 255 -36.66 0.97 -14.73
CA ILE A 255 -36.87 1.79 -15.92
C ILE A 255 -35.58 2.48 -16.31
N VAL A 256 -35.37 2.65 -17.62
CA VAL A 256 -34.15 3.27 -18.16
C VAL A 256 -34.52 4.31 -19.22
N SER A 257 -33.94 5.49 -19.13
CA SER A 257 -34.01 6.56 -20.13
C SER A 257 -32.64 6.75 -20.78
N ILE A 258 -32.44 6.11 -21.94
CA ILE A 258 -31.17 6.16 -22.68
C ILE A 258 -30.89 7.58 -23.17
N GLY A 259 -29.67 8.05 -22.93
CA GLY A 259 -29.21 9.39 -23.33
C GLY A 259 -29.50 10.48 -22.30
N PHE A 260 -30.27 10.22 -21.25
CA PHE A 260 -30.44 11.17 -20.13
C PHE A 260 -29.15 11.21 -19.28
N PRO A 261 -28.70 12.38 -18.77
CA PRO A 261 -29.36 13.70 -18.82
C PRO A 261 -29.09 14.50 -20.10
N MET A 262 -28.35 13.96 -21.07
CA MET A 262 -28.02 14.63 -22.34
C MET A 262 -29.23 14.83 -23.28
N LYS A 263 -30.30 14.06 -23.08
CA LYS A 263 -31.56 14.11 -23.80
C LYS A 263 -32.73 14.19 -22.82
N HIS A 264 -33.90 14.61 -23.30
CA HIS A 264 -35.13 14.57 -22.52
C HIS A 264 -35.47 13.16 -22.04
N LEU A 265 -36.22 13.08 -20.94
CA LEU A 265 -36.71 11.82 -20.38
C LEU A 265 -37.53 11.05 -21.43
N ALA A 266 -37.18 9.78 -21.61
CA ALA A 266 -37.86 8.84 -22.47
C ALA A 266 -37.67 7.44 -21.90
N PHE A 267 -38.49 7.08 -20.91
CA PHE A 267 -38.28 5.87 -20.13
C PHE A 267 -38.71 4.60 -20.88
N ARG A 268 -38.06 3.49 -20.58
CA ARG A 268 -38.45 2.15 -21.03
C ARG A 268 -38.45 1.19 -19.85
N GLY A 269 -39.48 0.35 -19.77
CA GLY A 269 -39.55 -0.71 -18.78
C GLY A 269 -38.41 -1.70 -18.96
N CYS A 270 -37.84 -2.15 -17.86
CA CYS A 270 -36.77 -3.12 -17.83
C CYS A 270 -37.04 -4.20 -16.77
N GLN A 271 -36.64 -5.42 -17.08
CA GLN A 271 -36.58 -6.51 -16.12
C GLN A 271 -35.18 -6.60 -15.54
N TYR A 272 -35.07 -6.66 -14.21
CA TYR A 272 -33.82 -6.99 -13.54
C TYR A 272 -33.51 -8.48 -13.74
N ILE A 273 -32.30 -8.78 -14.22
CA ILE A 273 -31.84 -10.15 -14.45
C ILE A 273 -30.88 -10.58 -13.35
N ASP A 274 -29.76 -9.86 -13.22
CA ASP A 274 -28.75 -10.12 -12.19
C ASP A 274 -27.82 -8.91 -12.00
N THR A 275 -26.82 -9.04 -11.12
CA THR A 275 -25.69 -8.12 -10.97
C THR A 275 -24.42 -8.83 -11.44
N THR A 276 -23.62 -8.16 -12.27
CA THR A 276 -22.36 -8.72 -12.81
C THR A 276 -21.27 -8.83 -11.73
N GLU A 277 -20.23 -9.61 -11.99
CA GLU A 277 -19.04 -9.70 -11.12
C GLU A 277 -18.37 -8.33 -10.92
N ASP A 278 -18.42 -7.46 -11.93
CA ASP A 278 -17.94 -6.06 -11.87
C ASP A 278 -18.90 -5.12 -11.11
N GLY A 279 -20.00 -5.62 -10.54
CA GLY A 279 -20.98 -4.82 -9.79
C GLY A 279 -21.85 -3.89 -10.62
N GLN A 280 -22.18 -4.28 -11.85
CA GLN A 280 -23.14 -3.56 -12.69
C GLN A 280 -24.49 -4.27 -12.68
N TRP A 281 -25.58 -3.53 -12.79
CA TRP A 281 -26.88 -4.13 -13.02
C TRP A 281 -27.02 -4.63 -14.44
N GLN A 282 -27.49 -5.87 -14.57
CA GLN A 282 -27.89 -6.46 -15.82
C GLN A 282 -29.41 -6.33 -15.98
N LEU A 283 -29.83 -5.45 -16.88
CA LEU A 283 -31.23 -5.13 -17.15
C LEU A 283 -31.61 -5.58 -18.56
N GLN A 284 -32.80 -6.14 -18.74
CA GLN A 284 -33.36 -6.47 -20.05
C GLN A 284 -34.50 -5.51 -20.39
N THR A 285 -34.46 -4.82 -21.53
CA THR A 285 -35.58 -3.96 -21.93
C THR A 285 -36.83 -4.78 -22.20
N VAL A 286 -37.98 -4.25 -21.77
CA VAL A 286 -39.31 -4.76 -22.10
C VAL A 286 -39.84 -3.97 -23.30
N PRO A 287 -40.02 -4.61 -24.47
CA PRO A 287 -40.53 -3.93 -25.66
C PRO A 287 -41.96 -3.42 -25.46
N SER A 288 -42.24 -2.19 -25.91
CA SER A 288 -43.60 -1.64 -25.93
C SER A 288 -44.43 -2.18 -27.11
N SER A 289 -43.77 -2.78 -28.10
CA SER A 289 -44.38 -3.35 -29.31
C SER A 289 -43.72 -4.67 -29.67
N THR A 290 -44.46 -5.58 -30.29
CA THR A 290 -43.97 -6.88 -30.79
C THR A 290 -42.92 -6.78 -31.89
N LYS A 291 -42.67 -5.57 -32.44
CA LYS A 291 -41.66 -5.32 -33.47
C LYS A 291 -40.27 -4.98 -32.90
N GLU A 292 -40.19 -4.64 -31.62
CA GLU A 292 -38.93 -4.27 -30.96
C GLU A 292 -38.38 -5.49 -30.21
N MET A 293 -37.07 -5.74 -30.35
CA MET A 293 -36.41 -6.84 -29.67
C MET A 293 -35.92 -6.40 -28.27
N PRO A 294 -36.07 -7.25 -27.24
CA PRO A 294 -35.44 -7.03 -25.95
C PRO A 294 -33.93 -6.85 -26.09
N LYS A 295 -33.37 -5.86 -25.41
CA LYS A 295 -31.92 -5.58 -25.37
C LYS A 295 -31.42 -5.81 -23.95
N MET A 296 -30.21 -6.33 -23.83
CA MET A 296 -29.51 -6.45 -22.55
C MET A 296 -28.66 -5.19 -22.34
N LEU A 297 -28.89 -4.48 -21.24
CA LEU A 297 -28.08 -3.35 -20.80
C LEU A 297 -27.30 -3.72 -19.54
N LEU A 298 -26.09 -3.19 -19.46
CA LEU A 298 -25.31 -3.12 -18.23
C LEU A 298 -25.32 -1.68 -17.77
N THR A 299 -25.69 -1.41 -16.52
CA THR A 299 -25.73 -0.06 -15.97
C THR A 299 -25.10 0.03 -14.58
N SER A 300 -24.33 1.08 -14.35
CA SER A 300 -23.84 1.44 -13.02
C SER A 300 -23.50 2.92 -12.94
N PHE A 301 -23.55 3.48 -11.73
CA PHE A 301 -22.89 4.74 -11.45
C PHE A 301 -21.38 4.46 -11.39
N ARG A 302 -20.57 5.16 -12.18
CA ARG A 302 -19.14 4.87 -12.33
C ARG A 302 -18.33 6.09 -11.94
N ALA A 303 -17.47 5.93 -10.93
CA ALA A 303 -16.61 7.01 -10.44
C ALA A 303 -15.18 6.51 -10.25
N GLY A 304 -14.21 7.33 -10.62
CA GLY A 304 -12.80 6.98 -10.60
C GLY A 304 -12.05 7.66 -11.73
N PHE A 305 -10.89 7.12 -12.07
CA PHE A 305 -10.04 7.69 -13.10
C PHE A 305 -9.29 6.63 -13.89
N PHE A 306 -8.77 7.05 -15.04
CA PHE A 306 -7.97 6.19 -15.91
C PHE A 306 -6.81 6.96 -16.56
N MET A 307 -5.82 6.21 -17.04
CA MET A 307 -4.73 6.72 -17.86
C MET A 307 -4.82 6.08 -19.25
N LYS A 308 -4.78 6.91 -20.30
CA LYS A 308 -5.00 6.53 -21.71
C LYS A 308 -6.41 6.02 -22.02
N GLY A 309 -6.88 4.96 -21.35
CA GLY A 309 -8.22 4.41 -21.51
C GLY A 309 -8.66 3.55 -20.31
N GLU A 310 -9.97 3.39 -20.15
CA GLU A 310 -10.56 2.61 -19.05
C GLU A 310 -10.17 1.12 -19.09
N ALA A 311 -9.95 0.55 -20.27
CA ALA A 311 -9.54 -0.85 -20.42
C ALA A 311 -8.00 -1.05 -20.33
N GLU A 312 -7.21 0.03 -20.21
CA GLU A 312 -5.75 -0.05 -20.17
C GLU A 312 -5.21 0.07 -18.75
N GLN A 313 -5.49 1.21 -18.10
CA GLN A 313 -5.01 1.55 -16.76
C GLN A 313 -6.09 2.37 -16.06
N SER A 314 -6.85 1.75 -15.16
CA SER A 314 -7.99 2.39 -14.52
C SER A 314 -8.20 1.94 -13.09
N ASN A 315 -8.75 2.82 -12.29
CA ASN A 315 -9.25 2.52 -10.96
C ASN A 315 -10.64 3.15 -10.82
N ILE A 316 -11.66 2.33 -10.98
CA ILE A 316 -13.05 2.76 -11.13
C ILE A 316 -13.92 1.94 -10.19
N ASN A 317 -14.76 2.61 -9.42
CA ASN A 317 -15.78 1.97 -8.62
C ASN A 317 -17.10 1.98 -9.40
N ASN A 318 -17.69 0.81 -9.57
CA ASN A 318 -19.05 0.64 -10.05
C ASN A 318 -19.99 0.61 -8.84
N MET A 319 -20.95 1.53 -8.80
CA MET A 319 -21.90 1.66 -7.70
C MET A 319 -23.32 1.41 -8.19
N ILE A 320 -24.06 0.66 -7.39
CA ILE A 320 -25.49 0.37 -7.55
C ILE A 320 -26.15 0.46 -6.17
N TRP A 321 -27.48 0.56 -6.10
CA TRP A 321 -28.19 0.44 -4.83
C TRP A 321 -28.77 -0.94 -4.62
N THR A 322 -28.96 -1.32 -3.35
CA THR A 322 -29.62 -2.57 -3.00
C THR A 322 -31.11 -2.45 -3.28
N ILE A 323 -31.69 -3.51 -3.83
CA ILE A 323 -33.13 -3.58 -4.12
C ILE A 323 -33.87 -3.80 -2.78
N PRO A 324 -34.75 -2.89 -2.36
CA PRO A 324 -35.47 -3.04 -1.09
C PRO A 324 -36.48 -4.18 -1.17
N THR A 325 -36.61 -4.93 -0.09
CA THR A 325 -37.55 -6.06 0.01
C THR A 325 -38.84 -5.71 0.73
N ASP A 326 -38.83 -4.72 1.63
CA ASP A 326 -39.98 -4.34 2.45
C ASP A 326 -40.27 -2.82 2.37
N PRO A 327 -41.51 -2.38 2.70
CA PRO A 327 -41.91 -0.98 2.59
C PRO A 327 -41.10 -0.02 3.47
N LYS A 328 -40.66 -0.46 4.65
CA LYS A 328 -39.95 0.43 5.59
C LYS A 328 -38.57 0.76 5.04
N ASP A 329 -37.86 -0.24 4.54
CA ASP A 329 -36.58 -0.04 3.89
C ASP A 329 -36.74 0.77 2.60
N ALA A 330 -37.73 0.43 1.77
CA ALA A 330 -38.01 1.13 0.53
C ALA A 330 -38.33 2.63 0.70
N ILE A 331 -38.93 3.04 1.81
CA ILE A 331 -39.21 4.46 2.05
C ILE A 331 -38.05 5.10 2.81
N GLY A 332 -37.57 4.45 3.87
CA GLY A 332 -36.69 5.06 4.86
C GLY A 332 -35.21 5.03 4.48
N ASN A 333 -34.74 4.02 3.74
CA ASN A 333 -33.33 3.82 3.48
C ASN A 333 -33.05 3.63 1.98
N TRP A 334 -31.98 4.25 1.50
CA TRP A 334 -31.45 4.03 0.16
C TRP A 334 -29.98 3.66 0.27
N LYS A 335 -29.72 2.35 0.30
CA LYS A 335 -28.39 1.79 0.54
C LYS A 335 -27.67 1.55 -0.78
N TRP A 336 -26.45 2.08 -0.88
CA TRP A 336 -25.56 1.92 -2.02
C TRP A 336 -24.39 1.01 -1.70
N VAL A 337 -24.03 0.19 -2.69
CA VAL A 337 -22.91 -0.73 -2.66
C VAL A 337 -21.97 -0.42 -3.83
N THR A 338 -20.67 -0.66 -3.62
CA THR A 338 -19.62 -0.44 -4.61
C THR A 338 -18.85 -1.71 -4.87
N THR A 339 -18.54 -1.93 -6.14
CA THR A 339 -17.61 -2.96 -6.58
C THR A 339 -16.46 -2.26 -7.32
N PRO A 340 -15.24 -2.29 -6.75
CA PRO A 340 -14.07 -1.66 -7.36
C PRO A 340 -13.53 -2.53 -8.52
N VAL A 341 -13.23 -1.86 -9.63
CA VAL A 341 -12.69 -2.44 -10.86
C VAL A 341 -11.37 -1.74 -11.18
N VAL A 342 -10.28 -2.48 -11.01
CA VAL A 342 -8.92 -2.01 -11.26
C VAL A 342 -8.35 -2.76 -12.44
N HIS A 343 -7.86 -2.02 -13.44
CA HIS A 343 -7.18 -2.58 -14.59
C HIS A 343 -5.79 -1.97 -14.69
N ASP A 344 -4.77 -2.81 -14.92
CA ASP A 344 -3.43 -2.35 -15.26
C ASP A 344 -2.77 -3.35 -16.23
N THR A 345 -2.96 -3.11 -17.52
CA THR A 345 -2.31 -3.86 -18.60
C THR A 345 -0.78 -3.71 -18.62
N TRP A 346 -0.25 -2.73 -17.89
CA TRP A 346 1.18 -2.47 -17.75
C TRP A 346 1.77 -3.03 -16.46
N ALA A 347 0.98 -3.72 -15.61
CA ALA A 347 1.44 -4.23 -14.32
C ALA A 347 2.67 -5.17 -14.43
N TRP A 348 2.91 -5.79 -15.59
CA TRP A 348 4.11 -6.58 -15.88
C TRP A 348 5.42 -5.82 -15.67
N VAL A 349 5.41 -4.47 -15.74
CA VAL A 349 6.61 -3.66 -15.46
C VAL A 349 7.12 -3.86 -14.02
N HIS A 350 6.24 -4.26 -13.09
CA HIS A 350 6.59 -4.58 -11.72
C HIS A 350 7.28 -5.95 -11.57
N PHE A 351 7.42 -6.75 -12.64
CA PHE A 351 8.28 -7.95 -12.64
C PHE A 351 9.77 -7.64 -12.45
N VAL A 352 10.16 -6.37 -12.47
CA VAL A 352 11.46 -5.95 -11.91
C VAL A 352 11.64 -6.45 -10.47
N GLN A 353 10.57 -6.47 -9.67
CA GLN A 353 10.58 -6.98 -8.31
C GLN A 353 10.80 -8.49 -8.27
N LEU A 354 10.33 -9.25 -9.26
CA LEU A 354 10.64 -10.69 -9.35
C LEU A 354 12.15 -10.92 -9.51
N VAL A 355 12.79 -10.16 -10.40
CA VAL A 355 14.24 -10.26 -10.64
C VAL A 355 15.03 -9.89 -9.37
N ILE A 356 14.63 -8.79 -8.71
CA ILE A 356 15.22 -8.38 -7.43
C ILE A 356 15.01 -9.49 -6.38
N GLY A 357 13.80 -9.98 -6.20
CA GLY A 357 13.44 -11.03 -5.23
C GLY A 357 14.21 -12.33 -5.43
N ILE A 358 14.34 -12.82 -6.67
CA ILE A 358 15.14 -14.02 -7.00
C ILE A 358 16.60 -13.82 -6.59
N ARG A 359 17.17 -12.64 -6.87
CA ARG A 359 18.55 -12.33 -6.49
C ARG A 359 18.73 -12.30 -4.98
N LEU A 360 17.80 -11.68 -4.25
CA LEU A 360 17.83 -11.65 -2.78
C LEU A 360 17.72 -13.05 -2.19
N LEU A 361 16.76 -13.84 -2.66
CA LEU A 361 16.58 -15.22 -2.23
C LEU A 361 17.85 -16.05 -2.47
N SER A 362 18.45 -15.90 -3.65
CA SER A 362 19.69 -16.57 -4.04
C SER A 362 20.84 -16.26 -3.08
N SER A 363 21.00 -15.01 -2.68
CA SER A 363 22.03 -14.59 -1.73
C SER A 363 21.73 -15.04 -0.29
N LEU A 364 20.46 -15.00 0.13
CA LEU A 364 20.03 -15.52 1.43
C LEU A 364 20.28 -17.03 1.56
N LEU A 365 20.06 -17.80 0.49
CA LEU A 365 20.36 -19.23 0.47
C LEU A 365 21.85 -19.50 0.67
N VAL A 366 22.73 -18.75 0.00
CA VAL A 366 24.19 -18.84 0.20
C VAL A 366 24.57 -18.53 1.65
N LEU A 367 23.97 -17.48 2.22
CA LEU A 367 24.17 -17.13 3.63
C LEU A 367 23.74 -18.26 4.58
N VAL A 368 22.55 -18.83 4.37
CA VAL A 368 22.01 -19.92 5.20
C VAL A 368 22.90 -21.16 5.09
N ILE A 369 23.33 -21.56 3.89
CA ILE A 369 24.25 -22.69 3.70
C ILE A 369 25.56 -22.44 4.47
N THR A 370 26.11 -21.23 4.35
CA THR A 370 27.38 -20.86 4.99
C THR A 370 27.26 -20.79 6.51
N ALA A 371 26.17 -20.24 7.05
CA ALA A 371 25.88 -20.19 8.47
C ALA A 371 25.67 -21.60 9.05
N TYR A 372 24.92 -22.45 8.35
CA TYR A 372 24.67 -23.84 8.74
C TYR A 372 25.97 -24.65 8.81
N GLN A 373 26.85 -24.53 7.82
CA GLN A 373 28.13 -25.24 7.82
C GLN A 373 29.07 -24.76 8.93
N ASN A 374 29.08 -23.45 9.23
CA ASN A 374 29.80 -22.92 10.39
C ASN A 374 29.24 -23.47 11.72
N PHE A 375 27.91 -23.53 11.84
CA PHE A 375 27.23 -24.09 13.00
C PHE A 375 27.59 -25.55 13.22
N ARG A 376 27.61 -26.36 12.15
CA ARG A 376 28.07 -27.76 12.20
C ARG A 376 29.52 -27.92 12.67
N ARG A 377 30.34 -26.90 12.48
CA ARG A 377 31.74 -26.84 12.95
C ARG A 377 31.88 -26.24 14.35
N GLY A 378 30.77 -26.05 15.07
CA GLY A 378 30.73 -25.51 16.44
C GLY A 378 30.91 -24.00 16.53
N LYS A 379 30.75 -23.27 15.41
CA LYS A 379 30.87 -21.81 15.36
C LYS A 379 29.51 -21.18 15.09
N LEU A 380 28.98 -20.44 16.06
CA LEU A 380 27.78 -19.64 15.85
C LEU A 380 28.17 -18.35 15.11
N TRP A 381 27.81 -18.27 13.83
CA TRP A 381 28.15 -17.15 12.96
C TRP A 381 27.02 -16.87 11.97
N LEU A 382 26.68 -15.60 11.80
CA LEU A 382 25.71 -15.12 10.82
C LEU A 382 26.25 -13.82 10.22
N GLY A 383 26.53 -13.86 8.92
CA GLY A 383 27.00 -12.70 8.15
C GLY A 383 25.90 -11.68 7.86
N ASP A 384 26.27 -10.59 7.20
CA ASP A 384 25.34 -9.53 6.80
C ASP A 384 24.48 -9.93 5.59
N ALA A 385 23.16 -10.01 5.76
CA ALA A 385 22.23 -10.34 4.69
C ALA A 385 22.14 -9.27 3.58
N PHE A 386 22.54 -8.01 3.85
CA PHE A 386 22.42 -6.90 2.91
C PHE A 386 23.61 -6.73 1.95
N VAL A 387 24.62 -7.60 2.05
CA VAL A 387 25.83 -7.55 1.20
C VAL A 387 25.49 -7.59 -0.29
N SER A 388 24.52 -8.43 -0.67
CA SER A 388 24.02 -8.55 -2.04
C SER A 388 23.20 -7.33 -2.47
N ILE A 389 22.35 -6.80 -1.58
CA ILE A 389 21.53 -5.61 -1.81
C ILE A 389 22.42 -4.40 -2.12
N CYS A 390 23.45 -4.17 -1.30
CA CYS A 390 24.36 -3.04 -1.46
C CYS A 390 25.11 -3.06 -2.79
N SER A 391 25.46 -4.24 -3.32
CA SER A 391 26.24 -4.37 -4.56
C SER A 391 25.50 -3.97 -5.83
N SER A 392 24.17 -3.93 -5.81
CA SER A 392 23.36 -3.61 -7.01
C SER A 392 22.20 -2.68 -6.73
N GLN A 393 22.31 -1.92 -5.65
CA GLN A 393 21.29 -1.01 -5.18
C GLN A 393 20.94 0.07 -6.19
N LEU A 394 21.96 0.65 -6.84
CA LEU A 394 21.78 1.66 -7.89
C LEU A 394 21.08 1.08 -9.13
N ILE A 395 21.45 -0.13 -9.53
CA ILE A 395 20.84 -0.82 -10.68
C ILE A 395 19.37 -1.13 -10.37
N ASN A 396 19.08 -1.64 -9.18
CA ASN A 396 17.71 -1.94 -8.73
C ASN A 396 16.86 -0.66 -8.68
N GLY A 397 17.39 0.42 -8.10
CA GLY A 397 16.70 1.71 -8.07
C GLY A 397 16.47 2.28 -9.49
N ALA A 398 17.46 2.23 -10.37
CA ALA A 398 17.31 2.67 -11.75
C ALA A 398 16.28 1.82 -12.52
N ALA A 399 16.24 0.51 -12.30
CA ALA A 399 15.28 -0.38 -12.92
C ALA A 399 13.83 -0.05 -12.50
N VAL A 400 13.62 0.27 -11.21
CA VAL A 400 12.31 0.75 -10.72
C VAL A 400 11.94 2.12 -11.30
N LEU A 401 12.88 3.06 -11.41
CA LEU A 401 12.60 4.34 -12.07
C LEU A 401 12.22 4.15 -13.55
N ILE A 402 12.91 3.26 -14.25
CA ILE A 402 12.60 2.93 -15.64
C ILE A 402 11.22 2.25 -15.74
N SER A 403 10.87 1.34 -14.84
CA SER A 403 9.56 0.68 -14.84
C SER A 403 8.43 1.70 -14.67
N TRP A 404 8.58 2.67 -13.77
CA TRP A 404 7.64 3.78 -13.61
C TRP A 404 7.57 4.69 -14.84
N LEU A 405 8.69 4.97 -15.51
CA LEU A 405 8.66 5.75 -16.75
C LEU A 405 7.89 5.04 -17.86
N ILE A 406 8.06 3.71 -18.00
CA ILE A 406 7.38 2.89 -19.01
C ILE A 406 5.87 2.82 -18.74
N SER A 407 5.46 2.63 -17.48
CA SER A 407 4.04 2.55 -17.10
C SER A 407 3.33 3.91 -17.06
N GLY A 408 4.02 5.01 -17.40
CA GLY A 408 3.49 6.35 -17.29
C GLY A 408 3.32 6.83 -15.86
N ALA A 409 4.01 6.21 -14.90
CA ALA A 409 3.93 6.44 -13.47
C ALA A 409 2.53 6.16 -12.90
N TRP A 410 1.83 5.14 -13.42
CA TRP A 410 0.48 4.77 -12.98
C TRP A 410 0.39 4.51 -11.47
N SER A 411 1.17 3.56 -10.95
CA SER A 411 1.19 3.20 -9.53
C SER A 411 1.46 4.38 -8.60
N LEU A 412 2.30 5.33 -9.03
CA LEU A 412 2.56 6.58 -8.31
C LEU A 412 1.33 7.47 -8.20
N HIS A 413 0.61 7.66 -9.31
CA HIS A 413 -0.61 8.49 -9.31
C HIS A 413 -1.74 7.78 -8.58
N GLU A 414 -1.89 6.48 -8.77
CA GLU A 414 -2.86 5.67 -8.05
C GLU A 414 -2.65 5.78 -6.52
N PHE A 415 -1.40 5.65 -6.06
CA PHE A 415 -1.04 5.85 -4.66
C PHE A 415 -1.36 7.26 -4.16
N ALA A 416 -0.98 8.28 -4.93
CA ALA A 416 -1.21 9.67 -4.54
C ALA A 416 -2.71 10.01 -4.45
N TYR A 417 -3.52 9.57 -5.41
CA TYR A 417 -4.98 9.78 -5.38
C TYR A 417 -5.68 8.94 -4.33
N HIS A 418 -5.28 7.67 -4.12
CA HIS A 418 -5.78 6.85 -3.02
C HIS A 418 -5.55 7.56 -1.67
N MET A 419 -4.34 8.07 -1.44
CA MET A 419 -4.03 8.79 -0.22
C MET A 419 -4.79 10.12 -0.11
N GLY A 420 -4.80 10.91 -1.19
CA GLY A 420 -5.48 12.21 -1.22
C GLY A 420 -6.98 12.10 -1.00
N TYR A 421 -7.65 11.13 -1.63
CA TYR A 421 -9.08 10.90 -1.44
C TYR A 421 -9.40 10.40 -0.02
N LYS A 422 -8.58 9.51 0.53
CA LYS A 422 -8.70 9.07 1.93
C LYS A 422 -8.57 10.22 2.92
N MET A 423 -7.63 11.14 2.68
CA MET A 423 -7.43 12.33 3.53
C MET A 423 -8.56 13.36 3.38
N ALA A 424 -9.08 13.54 2.17
CA ALA A 424 -10.18 14.45 1.89
C ALA A 424 -11.55 13.88 2.32
N GLY A 425 -11.66 12.56 2.51
CA GLY A 425 -12.92 11.90 2.84
C GLY A 425 -13.96 11.94 1.72
N VAL A 426 -13.52 12.03 0.46
CA VAL A 426 -14.41 12.20 -0.71
C VAL A 426 -14.76 10.89 -1.40
N PHE A 427 -13.84 9.93 -1.45
CA PHE A 427 -13.99 8.70 -2.20
C PHE A 427 -13.03 7.62 -1.69
N ASP A 428 -13.46 6.35 -1.65
CA ASP A 428 -12.59 5.24 -1.24
C ASP A 428 -12.16 4.44 -2.48
N LEU A 429 -10.86 4.45 -2.78
CA LEU A 429 -10.27 3.69 -3.89
C LEU A 429 -9.59 2.45 -3.37
N VAL A 430 -9.70 1.35 -4.10
CA VAL A 430 -8.87 0.17 -3.82
C VAL A 430 -7.53 0.30 -4.50
N MET A 431 -6.45 -0.02 -3.79
CA MET A 431 -5.10 -0.01 -4.36
C MET A 431 -4.39 -1.31 -3.97
N PHE A 432 -3.70 -1.91 -4.94
CA PHE A 432 -2.78 -3.02 -4.70
C PHE A 432 -1.47 -2.45 -4.12
N GLU A 433 -1.29 -2.60 -2.81
CA GLU A 433 -0.24 -1.90 -2.09
C GLU A 433 1.15 -2.50 -2.29
N ALA A 434 1.27 -3.81 -2.54
CA ALA A 434 2.59 -4.45 -2.55
C ALA A 434 3.51 -3.96 -3.68
N PRO A 435 3.07 -3.77 -4.94
CA PRO A 435 3.90 -3.20 -5.99
C PRO A 435 4.46 -1.83 -5.63
N MET A 436 3.60 -0.92 -5.18
CA MET A 436 4.01 0.43 -4.80
C MET A 436 4.95 0.42 -3.60
N TYR A 437 4.62 -0.35 -2.56
CA TYR A 437 5.45 -0.49 -1.37
C TYR A 437 6.85 -1.02 -1.72
N ALA A 438 6.95 -2.07 -2.54
CA ALA A 438 8.22 -2.68 -2.94
C ALA A 438 9.09 -1.73 -3.77
N ASP A 439 8.48 -1.01 -4.71
CA ASP A 439 9.16 -0.03 -5.56
C ASP A 439 9.72 1.13 -4.71
N VAL A 440 8.88 1.73 -3.84
CA VAL A 440 9.32 2.85 -3.00
C VAL A 440 10.36 2.39 -1.98
N LEU A 441 10.22 1.21 -1.37
CA LEU A 441 11.25 0.65 -0.49
C LEU A 441 12.58 0.49 -1.23
N THR A 442 12.57 -0.02 -2.46
CA THR A 442 13.78 -0.19 -3.27
C THR A 442 14.47 1.15 -3.53
N LEU A 443 13.71 2.19 -3.88
CA LEU A 443 14.21 3.56 -4.07
C LEU A 443 14.72 4.17 -2.76
N TYR A 444 14.01 3.95 -1.66
CA TYR A 444 14.40 4.42 -0.34
C TYR A 444 15.73 3.84 0.11
N LEU A 445 15.87 2.51 -0.01
CA LEU A 445 17.12 1.84 0.28
C LEU A 445 18.22 2.40 -0.63
N CYS A 446 17.97 2.55 -1.93
CA CYS A 446 18.91 3.15 -2.87
C CYS A 446 19.40 4.54 -2.43
N ALA A 447 18.48 5.41 -1.98
CA ALA A 447 18.84 6.71 -1.42
C ALA A 447 19.74 6.59 -0.18
N CYS A 448 19.43 5.66 0.73
CA CYS A 448 20.29 5.36 1.89
C CYS A 448 21.68 4.89 1.45
N GLY A 449 21.75 4.00 0.45
CA GLY A 449 23.02 3.55 -0.14
C GLY A 449 23.86 4.70 -0.65
N ILE A 450 23.26 5.61 -1.42
CA ILE A 450 23.92 6.83 -1.95
C ILE A 450 24.44 7.70 -0.80
N ILE A 451 23.61 7.96 0.21
CA ILE A 451 24.02 8.74 1.40
C ILE A 451 25.27 8.08 2.03
N GLY A 452 25.23 6.77 2.28
CA GLY A 452 26.37 6.06 2.87
C GLY A 452 27.62 6.16 2.00
N SER A 453 27.51 5.99 0.68
CA SER A 453 28.64 6.12 -0.25
C SER A 453 29.21 7.54 -0.32
N VAL A 454 28.36 8.57 -0.38
CA VAL A 454 28.78 9.98 -0.44
C VAL A 454 29.48 10.41 0.85
N PHE A 455 28.89 10.08 2.00
CA PHE A 455 29.48 10.41 3.30
C PHE A 455 30.60 9.44 3.70
N ARG A 456 30.87 8.38 2.94
CA ARG A 456 31.82 7.33 3.28
C ARG A 456 31.52 6.74 4.67
N GLU A 457 30.27 6.36 4.88
CA GLU A 457 29.78 5.75 6.11
C GLU A 457 28.96 4.49 5.83
N ARG A 458 28.90 3.62 6.82
CA ARG A 458 28.06 2.42 6.82
C ARG A 458 26.74 2.76 7.49
N ILE A 459 25.66 2.59 6.75
CA ILE A 459 24.30 2.78 7.24
C ILE A 459 23.73 1.41 7.57
N ASP A 460 23.33 1.25 8.83
CA ASP A 460 22.70 0.03 9.31
C ASP A 460 21.38 -0.23 8.54
N PRO A 461 21.25 -1.37 7.84
CA PRO A 461 20.02 -1.74 7.15
C PRO A 461 18.80 -1.80 8.07
N PHE A 462 18.99 -2.15 9.34
CA PHE A 462 17.93 -2.19 10.34
C PHE A 462 17.37 -0.78 10.62
N LEU A 463 18.26 0.20 10.78
CA LEU A 463 17.88 1.60 10.97
C LEU A 463 17.17 2.15 9.73
N ALA A 464 17.71 1.87 8.53
CA ALA A 464 17.11 2.34 7.28
C ALA A 464 15.68 1.82 7.10
N LEU A 465 15.44 0.53 7.38
CA LEU A 465 14.09 -0.02 7.30
C LEU A 465 13.16 0.61 8.34
N ILE A 466 13.58 0.77 9.59
CA ILE A 466 12.73 1.42 10.61
C ILE A 466 12.34 2.82 10.16
N CYS A 467 13.28 3.61 9.64
CA CYS A 467 12.98 4.93 9.11
C CYS A 467 11.98 4.87 7.95
N PHE A 468 12.13 3.91 7.03
CA PHE A 468 11.16 3.69 5.96
C PHE A 468 9.77 3.34 6.48
N GLU A 469 9.64 2.39 7.41
CA GLU A 469 8.34 1.98 7.96
C GLU A 469 7.67 3.11 8.74
N LEU A 470 8.43 3.95 9.44
CA LEU A 470 7.90 5.15 10.08
C LEU A 470 7.36 6.13 9.03
N GLY A 471 8.12 6.37 7.95
CA GLY A 471 7.72 7.30 6.90
C GLY A 471 6.54 6.80 6.07
N TYR A 472 6.51 5.51 5.75
CA TYR A 472 5.46 4.89 4.94
C TYR A 472 4.22 4.58 5.79
N GLY A 473 4.39 3.93 6.95
CA GLY A 473 3.31 3.51 7.81
C GLY A 473 2.57 4.66 8.50
N LEU A 474 3.28 5.71 8.91
CA LEU A 474 2.71 6.89 9.56
C LEU A 474 2.57 8.08 8.59
N ARG A 475 2.50 7.82 7.28
CA ARG A 475 2.54 8.89 6.25
C ARG A 475 1.45 9.93 6.41
N ILE A 476 0.24 9.53 6.81
CA ILE A 476 -0.90 10.45 6.98
C ILE A 476 -0.71 11.27 8.27
N GLU A 477 -0.33 10.62 9.36
CA GLU A 477 -0.09 11.24 10.66
C GLU A 477 1.11 12.22 10.60
N LEU A 478 2.13 11.91 9.78
CA LEU A 478 3.25 12.81 9.53
C LEU A 478 2.81 14.04 8.71
N LEU A 479 1.84 13.91 7.81
CA LEU A 479 1.28 15.06 7.08
C LEU A 479 0.45 15.97 7.99
N ASP A 480 -0.17 15.44 9.06
CA ASP A 480 -0.84 16.27 10.07
C ASP A 480 0.14 17.20 10.80
N LEU A 481 1.44 16.88 10.84
CA LEU A 481 2.48 17.76 11.37
C LEU A 481 2.85 18.91 10.40
N VAL A 482 2.43 18.83 9.14
CA VAL A 482 2.71 19.83 8.10
C VAL A 482 1.39 20.24 7.42
N PRO A 483 0.56 21.08 8.08
CA PRO A 483 -0.79 21.41 7.59
C PRO A 483 -0.81 21.99 6.17
N SER A 484 0.19 22.80 5.82
CA SER A 484 0.29 23.39 4.47
C SER A 484 0.40 22.34 3.36
N LEU A 485 1.10 21.23 3.59
CA LEU A 485 1.25 20.15 2.61
C LEU A 485 -0.01 19.30 2.57
N ARG A 486 -0.60 19.03 3.74
CA ARG A 486 -1.87 18.32 3.90
C ARG A 486 -3.00 19.01 3.13
N ASP A 487 -3.15 20.32 3.32
CA ASP A 487 -4.23 21.09 2.71
C ASP A 487 -4.08 21.14 1.18
N GLN A 488 -2.86 21.26 0.66
CA GLN A 488 -2.58 21.17 -0.78
C GLN A 488 -2.97 19.82 -1.37
N ILE A 489 -2.67 18.71 -0.68
CA ILE A 489 -3.05 17.36 -1.10
C ILE A 489 -4.58 17.24 -1.15
N ILE A 490 -5.27 17.70 -0.10
CA ILE A 490 -6.73 17.63 0.00
C ILE A 490 -7.41 18.50 -1.07
N GLU A 491 -6.93 19.73 -1.29
CA GLU A 491 -7.46 20.64 -2.30
C GLU A 491 -7.31 20.05 -3.71
N HIS A 492 -6.11 19.55 -4.03
CA HIS A 492 -5.84 18.93 -5.33
C HIS A 492 -6.71 17.68 -5.53
N ALA A 493 -6.78 16.80 -4.53
CA ALA A 493 -7.56 15.57 -4.59
C ALA A 493 -9.07 15.86 -4.72
N THR A 494 -9.59 16.82 -3.94
CA THR A 494 -11.00 17.24 -4.03
C THR A 494 -11.33 17.82 -5.40
N THR A 495 -10.46 18.69 -5.91
CA THR A 495 -10.63 19.29 -7.24
C THR A 495 -10.57 18.23 -8.34
N PHE A 496 -9.63 17.30 -8.24
CA PHE A 496 -9.49 16.20 -9.19
C PHE A 496 -10.73 15.30 -9.16
N PHE A 497 -11.25 14.94 -7.99
CA PHE A 497 -12.50 14.19 -7.86
C PHE A 497 -13.67 14.89 -8.57
N GLN A 498 -13.81 16.22 -8.39
CA GLN A 498 -14.87 17.00 -9.02
C GLN A 498 -14.79 17.04 -10.56
N ASN A 499 -13.64 16.71 -11.18
CA ASN A 499 -13.56 16.59 -12.64
C ASN A 499 -14.39 15.41 -13.18
N GLY A 500 -14.73 14.42 -12.34
CA GLY A 500 -15.65 13.35 -12.70
C GLY A 500 -17.10 13.82 -12.86
N ASN A 501 -17.45 14.94 -12.21
CA ASN A 501 -18.76 15.56 -12.37
C ASN A 501 -18.81 16.35 -13.68
N ASN A 502 -19.50 15.81 -14.69
CA ASN A 502 -19.82 16.59 -15.89
C ASN A 502 -20.95 17.56 -15.57
N ARG A 503 -20.57 18.70 -14.97
CA ARG A 503 -21.49 19.81 -14.76
C ARG A 503 -22.06 20.23 -16.09
N LEU A 504 -23.38 20.41 -16.10
CA LEU A 504 -24.16 20.67 -17.29
C LEU A 504 -23.73 22.00 -17.91
N TYR A 505 -23.42 21.99 -19.21
CA TYR A 505 -23.33 23.25 -19.97
C TYR A 505 -24.67 24.01 -19.85
N PRO A 506 -24.69 25.35 -19.97
CA PRO A 506 -25.94 26.12 -19.82
C PRO A 506 -27.08 25.66 -20.73
N GLU A 507 -26.78 25.17 -21.93
CA GLU A 507 -27.78 24.58 -22.84
C GLU A 507 -28.28 23.21 -22.35
N GLN A 508 -27.40 22.44 -21.70
CA GLN A 508 -27.69 21.13 -21.16
C GLN A 508 -28.54 21.21 -19.88
N ALA A 509 -28.34 22.26 -19.08
CA ALA A 509 -29.16 22.56 -17.90
C ALA A 509 -30.64 22.86 -18.25
N LYS A 510 -30.92 23.29 -19.49
CA LYS A 510 -32.30 23.48 -19.97
C LYS A 510 -33.04 22.16 -20.20
N ILE A 511 -32.32 21.04 -20.35
CA ILE A 511 -32.90 19.71 -20.58
C ILE A 511 -33.22 19.05 -19.24
N SER A 512 -32.29 19.10 -18.30
CA SER A 512 -32.44 18.51 -16.97
C SER A 512 -31.57 19.25 -15.94
N PRO A 513 -32.02 19.39 -14.69
CA PRO A 513 -31.16 19.84 -13.58
C PRO A 513 -30.18 18.76 -13.11
N MET A 514 -30.31 17.51 -13.58
CA MET A 514 -29.45 16.41 -13.14
C MET A 514 -28.15 16.33 -13.95
N SER A 515 -27.02 16.20 -13.24
CA SER A 515 -25.68 16.04 -13.81
C SER A 515 -25.31 14.57 -14.03
N LEU A 516 -24.16 14.31 -14.64
CA LEU A 516 -23.65 12.96 -14.86
C LEU A 516 -22.25 12.83 -14.29
N TRP A 517 -22.06 11.83 -13.43
CA TRP A 517 -20.72 11.42 -13.02
C TRP A 517 -20.15 10.39 -13.99
N MET A 518 -18.89 10.56 -14.38
CA MET A 518 -18.18 9.59 -15.19
C MET A 518 -16.74 9.39 -14.70
N PRO A 519 -16.14 8.22 -14.95
CA PRO A 519 -14.69 8.07 -14.90
C PRO A 519 -14.05 9.09 -15.84
N HIS A 520 -12.91 9.63 -15.44
CA HIS A 520 -12.26 10.72 -16.16
C HIS A 520 -10.76 10.45 -16.31
N PRO A 521 -10.14 10.96 -17.40
CA PRO A 521 -8.72 10.73 -17.63
C PRO A 521 -7.84 11.59 -16.73
N ILE A 522 -6.68 11.07 -16.34
CA ILE A 522 -5.57 11.88 -15.82
C ILE A 522 -4.99 12.70 -16.98
N THR A 523 -5.50 13.92 -17.18
CA THR A 523 -5.07 14.80 -18.28
C THR A 523 -3.74 15.49 -18.02
N LYS A 524 -3.49 15.91 -16.77
CA LYS A 524 -2.27 16.59 -16.34
C LYS A 524 -1.64 15.85 -15.17
N LYS A 525 -0.40 15.39 -15.36
CA LYS A 525 0.40 14.76 -14.30
C LYS A 525 0.98 15.84 -13.40
N ASP A 526 0.43 15.97 -12.19
CA ASP A 526 0.90 16.94 -11.21
C ASP A 526 2.02 16.33 -10.35
N VAL A 527 3.26 16.63 -10.75
CA VAL A 527 4.46 16.16 -10.06
C VAL A 527 4.54 16.73 -8.63
N SER A 528 4.02 17.94 -8.40
CA SER A 528 4.02 18.56 -7.07
C SER A 528 3.10 17.81 -6.12
N PHE A 529 1.92 17.42 -6.61
CA PHE A 529 0.97 16.59 -5.85
C PHE A 529 1.55 15.23 -5.49
N VAL A 530 2.15 14.52 -6.46
CA VAL A 530 2.78 13.21 -6.19
C VAL A 530 3.97 13.36 -5.23
N ALA A 531 4.81 14.38 -5.41
CA ALA A 531 5.94 14.64 -4.52
C ALA A 531 5.49 14.98 -3.09
N ALA A 532 4.42 15.77 -2.94
CA ALA A 532 3.80 16.06 -1.66
C ALA A 532 3.33 14.77 -0.96
N CYS A 533 2.73 13.85 -1.72
CA CYS A 533 2.27 12.57 -1.18
C CYS A 533 3.42 11.64 -0.74
N LEU A 534 4.56 11.69 -1.42
CA LEU A 534 5.75 10.90 -1.10
C LEU A 534 6.65 11.55 -0.04
N ALA A 535 6.47 12.83 0.25
CA ALA A 535 7.34 13.60 1.14
C ALA A 535 7.52 12.97 2.53
N PRO A 536 6.48 12.45 3.22
CA PRO A 536 6.65 11.81 4.53
C PRO A 536 7.65 10.67 4.53
N ILE A 537 7.66 9.88 3.46
CA ILE A 537 8.57 8.75 3.28
C ILE A 537 10.00 9.27 3.12
N PHE A 538 10.19 10.25 2.24
CA PHE A 538 11.51 10.81 1.91
C PHE A 538 12.01 11.91 2.86
N PHE A 539 11.27 12.26 3.91
CA PHE A 539 11.77 13.06 5.03
C PHE A 539 12.54 12.21 6.05
N THR A 540 12.20 10.94 6.20
CA THR A 540 12.88 10.06 7.17
C THR A 540 14.38 9.81 6.92
N PRO A 541 14.94 9.90 5.69
CA PRO A 541 16.39 9.90 5.47
C PRO A 541 17.13 11.04 6.18
N ILE A 542 16.43 12.13 6.59
CA ILE A 542 17.03 13.18 7.43
C ILE A 542 17.51 12.60 8.77
N ILE A 543 16.78 11.62 9.33
CA ILE A 543 17.19 10.91 10.55
C ILE A 543 18.50 10.15 10.31
N ILE A 544 18.64 9.52 9.14
CA ILE A 544 19.86 8.81 8.74
C ILE A 544 21.02 9.79 8.56
N LEU A 545 20.79 10.97 7.97
CA LEU A 545 21.80 12.02 7.84
C LEU A 545 22.26 12.52 9.22
N VAL A 546 21.33 12.78 10.15
CA VAL A 546 21.66 13.17 11.52
C VAL A 546 22.45 12.07 12.22
N TYR A 547 22.08 10.80 12.06
CA TYR A 547 22.83 9.66 12.57
C TYR A 547 24.26 9.62 12.02
N VAL A 548 24.43 9.80 10.70
CA VAL A 548 25.74 9.86 10.03
C VAL A 548 26.59 11.01 10.57
N LEU A 549 26.02 12.20 10.72
CA LEU A 549 26.71 13.36 11.28
C LEU A 549 27.12 13.12 12.74
N ALA A 550 26.22 12.58 13.56
CA ALA A 550 26.50 12.25 14.95
C ALA A 550 27.64 11.23 15.07
N ARG A 551 27.65 10.19 14.23
CA ARG A 551 28.72 9.19 14.18
C ARG A 551 30.06 9.80 13.80
N LYS A 552 30.09 10.69 12.81
CA LYS A 552 31.32 11.40 12.42
C LYS A 552 31.85 12.31 13.52
N VAL A 553 30.97 13.05 14.17
CA VAL A 553 31.33 13.89 15.32
C VAL A 553 31.88 13.03 16.45
N TYR A 554 31.22 11.91 16.75
CA TYR A 554 31.69 10.96 17.76
C TYR A 554 33.07 10.39 17.42
N ALA A 555 33.29 9.92 16.19
CA ALA A 555 34.58 9.38 15.74
C ALA A 555 35.70 10.43 15.73
N HIS A 556 35.36 11.71 15.53
CA HIS A 556 36.32 12.81 15.64
C HIS A 556 36.80 13.03 17.07
N PHE A 557 35.89 12.95 18.06
CA PHE A 557 36.24 13.11 19.48
C PHE A 557 36.79 11.85 20.13
N TYR A 558 36.40 10.67 19.65
CA TYR A 558 36.81 9.36 20.15
C TYR A 558 37.33 8.48 19.00
N PRO A 559 38.55 8.74 18.49
CA PRO A 559 39.14 7.91 17.45
C PRO A 559 39.29 6.47 17.94
N ASP A 560 38.99 5.50 17.07
CA ASP A 560 39.04 4.07 17.38
C ASP A 560 40.43 3.66 17.88
N SER A 561 40.56 3.49 19.20
CA SER A 561 41.73 2.83 19.77
C SER A 561 41.72 1.36 19.36
N LEU A 562 42.75 0.93 18.61
CA LEU A 562 42.93 -0.44 18.17
C LEU A 562 42.83 -1.40 19.37
N LYS A 563 41.66 -2.01 19.57
CA LYS A 563 41.42 -3.05 20.56
C LYS A 563 42.20 -4.31 20.14
N ASN A 564 43.49 -4.36 20.51
CA ASN A 564 44.22 -5.53 21.04
C ASN A 564 45.74 -5.28 21.06
N GLN A 565 46.22 -4.45 21.98
CA GLN A 565 47.59 -4.58 22.52
C GLN A 565 47.53 -5.06 23.97
N ARG A 566 47.40 -6.38 24.16
CA ARG A 566 47.80 -7.04 25.41
C ARG A 566 48.62 -8.27 25.06
N ASN A 567 49.87 -8.04 24.68
CA ASN A 567 50.93 -8.98 25.02
C ASN A 567 51.75 -8.34 26.14
N THR A 568 51.73 -8.99 27.29
CA THR A 568 52.66 -8.79 28.40
C THR A 568 54.10 -8.88 27.89
N THR A 569 54.97 -8.09 28.52
CA THR A 569 56.42 -7.94 28.36
C THR A 569 56.89 -7.06 27.19
N GLY A 570 57.13 -5.79 27.49
CA GLY A 570 57.84 -4.85 26.63
C GLY A 570 57.46 -3.40 26.92
N THR A 571 58.22 -2.73 27.79
CA THR A 571 58.18 -1.28 28.00
C THR A 571 58.50 -0.54 26.69
N ALA A 572 57.50 0.05 26.06
CA ALA A 572 57.66 1.08 25.04
C ALA A 572 56.43 1.99 25.04
N ASN A 573 56.41 2.95 25.97
CA ASN A 573 55.55 4.12 25.84
C ASN A 573 56.25 5.11 24.89
N SER A 574 55.46 5.76 24.02
CA SER A 574 55.77 6.97 23.23
C SER A 574 56.40 6.86 21.82
N ALA A 575 55.82 6.08 20.89
CA ALA A 575 56.19 6.20 19.46
C ALA A 575 55.12 5.74 18.43
N ASN A 576 53.82 5.80 18.72
CA ASN A 576 52.88 4.94 17.98
C ASN A 576 51.83 5.55 17.03
N ASP A 577 51.65 6.86 16.84
CA ASP A 577 50.64 7.28 15.84
C ASP A 577 51.07 6.99 14.38
N ASP A 578 52.35 7.20 14.03
CA ASP A 578 52.87 6.89 12.68
C ASP A 578 53.05 5.38 12.43
N SER A 579 53.40 4.60 13.47
CA SER A 579 53.48 3.14 13.35
C SER A 579 52.09 2.48 13.27
N LEU A 580 51.08 3.08 13.90
CA LEU A 580 49.68 2.65 13.81
C LEU A 580 49.06 3.07 12.45
N LEU A 581 49.37 4.27 11.94
CA LEU A 581 48.97 4.70 10.60
C LEU A 581 49.63 3.86 9.49
N SER A 582 50.89 3.47 9.66
CA SER A 582 51.59 2.58 8.73
C SER A 582 51.05 1.15 8.78
N GLN A 583 50.74 0.60 9.95
CA GLN A 583 50.04 -0.70 10.06
C GLN A 583 48.62 -0.68 9.47
N LYS A 584 47.91 0.46 9.55
CA LYS A 584 46.59 0.65 8.95
C LYS A 584 46.65 0.62 7.41
N ARG A 585 47.72 1.15 6.81
CA ARG A 585 47.96 1.16 5.35
C ARG A 585 48.38 -0.18 4.74
N VAL A 586 48.81 -1.16 5.55
CA VAL A 586 49.18 -2.49 5.02
C VAL A 586 47.91 -3.23 4.62
N LEU A 587 47.79 -3.57 3.32
CA LEU A 587 46.74 -4.44 2.79
C LEU A 587 46.99 -5.90 3.20
N THR A 588 45.93 -6.63 3.47
CA THR A 588 45.95 -8.09 3.67
C THR A 588 46.28 -8.82 2.36
N LEU A 589 46.83 -10.03 2.41
CA LEU A 589 47.08 -10.83 1.20
C LEU A 589 45.76 -11.13 0.48
N PHE A 590 44.65 -11.27 1.21
CA PHE A 590 43.29 -11.29 0.65
C PHE A 590 42.97 -10.04 -0.19
N GLU A 591 43.17 -8.83 0.35
CA GLU A 591 42.93 -7.57 -0.37
C GLU A 591 43.82 -7.45 -1.61
N VAL A 592 45.09 -7.86 -1.51
CA VAL A 592 46.04 -7.84 -2.64
C VAL A 592 45.68 -8.86 -3.72
N ALA A 593 45.24 -10.06 -3.34
CA ALA A 593 44.89 -11.14 -4.28
C ALA A 593 43.55 -10.89 -4.98
N THR A 594 42.55 -10.38 -4.26
CA THR A 594 41.19 -10.19 -4.79
C THR A 594 40.94 -8.77 -5.32
N GLY A 595 41.75 -7.79 -4.92
CA GLY A 595 41.51 -6.37 -5.20
C GLY A 595 40.37 -5.76 -4.37
N ALA A 596 39.76 -6.52 -3.45
CA ALA A 596 38.62 -6.07 -2.66
C ALA A 596 39.05 -5.46 -1.32
N GLU A 597 39.11 -4.13 -1.24
CA GLU A 597 39.48 -3.40 -0.02
C GLU A 597 38.46 -3.62 1.12
N LEU A 598 38.92 -4.08 2.28
CA LEU A 598 38.08 -4.41 3.45
C LEU A 598 37.58 -3.15 4.20
N GLU A 599 38.33 -2.06 4.12
CA GLU A 599 38.04 -0.83 4.87
C GLU A 599 37.11 0.14 4.11
N ASN A 600 37.10 0.12 2.77
CA ASN A 600 36.44 1.12 1.93
C ASN A 600 35.02 0.75 1.47
N ARG A 601 34.37 -0.24 2.10
CA ARG A 601 32.96 -0.55 1.81
C ARG A 601 32.03 0.37 2.60
N PHE A 602 31.40 1.29 1.89
CA PHE A 602 30.43 2.29 2.38
C PHE A 602 29.06 2.07 1.73
N GLY A 603 27.99 2.55 2.36
CA GLY A 603 26.62 2.35 1.87
C GLY A 603 25.75 1.60 2.88
N LEU A 604 24.74 0.91 2.36
CA LEU A 604 23.77 0.15 3.17
C LEU A 604 24.35 -1.21 3.56
N VAL A 605 25.20 -1.22 4.57
CA VAL A 605 25.91 -2.41 5.07
C VAL A 605 25.97 -2.30 6.59
N ALA A 606 25.63 -3.39 7.29
CA ALA A 606 25.68 -3.40 8.74
C ALA A 606 27.13 -3.34 9.25
N ASP A 607 27.39 -2.72 10.40
CA ASP A 607 28.74 -2.64 10.94
C ASP A 607 29.33 -4.04 11.22
N TYR A 608 30.57 -4.28 10.78
CA TYR A 608 31.29 -5.54 11.01
C TYR A 608 32.78 -5.29 11.30
N GLU A 609 33.42 -6.27 11.94
CA GLU A 609 34.88 -6.25 12.14
C GLU A 609 35.58 -6.46 10.79
N ASN A 610 36.28 -5.46 10.25
CA ASN A 610 36.94 -5.60 8.93
C ASN A 610 38.15 -6.54 8.98
N CYS A 611 38.99 -6.39 10.02
CA CYS A 611 40.26 -7.08 10.15
C CYS A 611 40.50 -7.52 11.59
N ARG A 612 41.27 -8.58 11.76
CA ARG A 612 41.79 -9.03 13.06
C ARG A 612 43.30 -9.02 13.05
N PHE A 613 43.90 -8.43 14.07
CA PHE A 613 45.34 -8.47 14.27
C PHE A 613 45.72 -9.70 15.09
N ILE A 614 46.44 -10.63 14.47
CA ILE A 614 46.96 -11.83 15.13
C ILE A 614 48.48 -11.76 15.08
N LYS A 615 49.12 -11.73 16.26
CA LYS A 615 50.59 -11.67 16.40
C LYS A 615 51.24 -10.52 15.60
N GLY A 616 50.58 -9.35 15.54
CA GLY A 616 51.10 -8.16 14.87
C GLY A 616 50.91 -8.12 13.34
N MET A 617 50.31 -9.15 12.73
CA MET A 617 49.92 -9.15 11.31
C MET A 617 48.40 -8.95 11.16
N LYS A 618 48.01 -8.24 10.09
CA LYS A 618 46.61 -7.94 9.74
C LYS A 618 46.03 -9.12 8.96
N TYR A 619 44.88 -9.63 9.40
CA TYR A 619 44.12 -10.67 8.73
C TYR A 619 42.71 -10.16 8.40
N ALA A 620 42.16 -10.56 7.27
CA ALA A 620 40.75 -10.37 6.92
C ALA A 620 39.87 -11.21 7.88
N SER A 621 38.92 -10.56 8.54
CA SER A 621 37.98 -11.27 9.40
C SER A 621 37.01 -12.11 8.57
N ALA A 622 36.31 -13.06 9.19
CA ALA A 622 35.26 -13.80 8.50
C ALA A 622 34.15 -12.86 7.98
N ASP A 623 33.72 -11.90 8.80
CA ASP A 623 32.73 -10.91 8.36
C ASP A 623 33.28 -10.04 7.23
N GLY A 624 34.56 -9.68 7.25
CA GLY A 624 35.19 -8.90 6.18
C GLY A 624 35.20 -9.61 4.83
N ILE A 625 35.47 -10.93 4.82
CA ILE A 625 35.49 -11.75 3.60
C ILE A 625 34.07 -11.88 3.03
N TYR A 626 33.11 -12.24 3.88
CA TYR A 626 31.72 -12.41 3.46
C TYR A 626 31.09 -11.08 3.05
N SER A 627 31.33 -10.01 3.81
CA SER A 627 30.87 -8.67 3.49
C SER A 627 31.53 -8.08 2.26
N ASN A 628 32.61 -8.66 1.74
CA ASN A 628 33.15 -8.29 0.42
C ASN A 628 32.64 -9.18 -0.71
N GLY A 629 31.65 -10.05 -0.44
CA GLY A 629 31.01 -10.90 -1.44
C GLY A 629 31.79 -12.18 -1.74
N PHE A 630 32.56 -12.72 -0.77
CA PHE A 630 33.31 -13.95 -0.95
C PHE A 630 32.94 -15.03 0.07
N VAL A 631 32.97 -16.29 -0.37
CA VAL A 631 32.80 -17.48 0.47
C VAL A 631 33.87 -18.51 0.13
N ILE A 632 34.23 -19.36 1.09
CA ILE A 632 35.25 -20.40 0.89
C ILE A 632 34.55 -21.75 0.70
N ALA A 633 34.65 -22.31 -0.50
CA ALA A 633 34.19 -23.67 -0.81
C ALA A 633 35.23 -24.71 -0.36
N ASN A 634 34.81 -25.64 0.51
CA ASN A 634 35.61 -26.75 1.05
C ASN A 634 37.01 -26.36 1.60
N GLN A 635 37.17 -25.15 2.14
CA GLN A 635 38.48 -24.62 2.60
C GLN A 635 39.59 -24.59 1.51
N LYS A 636 39.23 -24.74 0.24
CA LYS A 636 40.19 -24.85 -0.88
C LYS A 636 40.04 -23.73 -1.89
N TYR A 637 38.82 -23.25 -2.12
CA TYR A 637 38.53 -22.26 -3.16
C TYR A 637 37.79 -21.08 -2.57
N LEU A 638 38.28 -19.88 -2.82
CA LEU A 638 37.59 -18.63 -2.55
C LEU A 638 36.76 -18.28 -3.78
N VAL A 639 35.45 -18.18 -3.59
CA VAL A 639 34.44 -18.02 -4.64
C VAL A 639 33.65 -16.75 -4.35
N GLN A 640 33.38 -15.95 -5.39
CA GLN A 640 32.49 -14.81 -5.27
C GLN A 640 31.03 -15.28 -5.11
N THR A 641 30.29 -14.67 -4.19
CA THR A 641 28.90 -15.06 -3.87
C THR A 641 27.97 -14.91 -5.07
N ASP A 642 28.21 -13.92 -5.93
CA ASP A 642 27.41 -13.66 -7.14
C ASP A 642 27.60 -14.77 -8.20
N ASP A 643 28.77 -15.38 -8.26
CA ASP A 643 29.10 -16.44 -9.22
C ASP A 643 28.66 -17.83 -8.75
N PHE A 644 28.27 -17.98 -7.47
CA PHE A 644 27.97 -19.29 -6.88
C PHE A 644 26.92 -20.08 -7.65
N TRP A 645 25.77 -19.47 -7.95
CA TRP A 645 24.68 -20.15 -8.67
C TRP A 645 25.04 -20.42 -10.12
N THR A 646 25.84 -19.57 -10.73
CA THR A 646 26.34 -19.78 -12.09
C THR A 646 27.28 -20.99 -12.14
N ILE A 647 28.13 -21.17 -11.13
CA ILE A 647 28.97 -22.37 -10.98
C ILE A 647 28.11 -23.63 -10.77
N VAL A 648 27.08 -23.55 -9.91
CA VAL A 648 26.12 -24.66 -9.71
C VAL A 648 25.43 -25.04 -11.03
N LEU A 649 25.00 -24.05 -11.80
CA LEU A 649 24.35 -24.27 -13.09
C LEU A 649 25.30 -24.86 -14.14
N MET A 650 26.53 -24.34 -14.24
CA MET A 650 27.59 -24.92 -15.09
C MET A 650 27.86 -26.39 -14.73
N LYS A 651 27.76 -26.74 -13.44
CA LYS A 651 27.91 -28.13 -12.98
C LYS A 651 26.76 -29.01 -13.40
N LEU A 652 25.52 -28.53 -13.27
CA LEU A 652 24.31 -29.27 -13.64
C LEU A 652 24.21 -29.51 -15.15
N ILE A 653 24.45 -28.46 -15.96
CA ILE A 653 24.39 -28.52 -17.43
C ILE A 653 25.63 -29.21 -18.03
N ARG A 654 26.72 -29.31 -17.26
CA ARG A 654 28.04 -29.79 -17.71
C ARG A 654 28.61 -28.99 -18.88
N ALA A 655 28.17 -27.75 -19.06
CA ALA A 655 28.63 -26.83 -20.10
C ALA A 655 29.14 -25.53 -19.50
N ARG A 656 30.17 -24.96 -20.10
CA ARG A 656 30.69 -23.64 -19.75
C ARG A 656 30.06 -22.60 -20.67
N PHE A 657 29.20 -21.75 -20.10
CA PHE A 657 28.57 -20.65 -20.81
C PHE A 657 29.06 -19.27 -20.33
N THR A 658 29.86 -19.20 -19.25
CA THR A 658 30.51 -17.97 -18.79
C THR A 658 31.92 -18.23 -18.24
N ASN A 659 32.73 -17.18 -18.10
CA ASN A 659 34.10 -17.25 -17.59
C ASN A 659 34.12 -16.78 -16.13
N ILE A 660 34.25 -17.73 -15.20
CA ILE A 660 34.29 -17.47 -13.76
C ILE A 660 35.69 -17.80 -13.23
N TYR A 661 36.21 -16.96 -12.34
CA TYR A 661 37.52 -17.14 -11.72
C TYR A 661 37.38 -17.35 -10.21
N VAL A 662 38.19 -18.26 -9.66
CA VAL A 662 38.24 -18.56 -8.22
C VAL A 662 39.69 -18.53 -7.74
N PHE A 663 39.92 -18.19 -6.47
CA PHE A 663 41.27 -18.18 -5.90
C PHE A 663 41.50 -19.43 -5.05
N GLU A 664 42.69 -20.01 -5.11
CA GLU A 664 43.03 -21.15 -4.27
C GLU A 664 43.44 -20.68 -2.86
N VAL A 665 42.95 -21.38 -1.84
CA VAL A 665 43.18 -21.08 -0.43
C VAL A 665 44.03 -22.20 0.17
N ASN A 666 45.19 -21.86 0.71
CA ASN A 666 46.09 -22.79 1.39
C ASN A 666 46.15 -22.46 2.89
N GLY A 667 45.30 -23.12 3.67
CA GLY A 667 45.17 -22.82 5.10
C GLY A 667 44.54 -21.44 5.30
N ASN A 668 45.34 -20.47 5.76
CA ASN A 668 44.87 -19.10 5.96
C ASN A 668 45.34 -18.14 4.85
N THR A 669 46.13 -18.59 3.87
CA THR A 669 46.66 -17.71 2.81
C THR A 669 45.88 -17.87 1.50
N VAL A 670 45.60 -16.74 0.84
CA VAL A 670 44.97 -16.70 -0.49
C VAL A 670 46.08 -16.62 -1.54
N GLN A 671 46.03 -17.49 -2.54
CA GLN A 671 46.96 -17.41 -3.66
C GLN A 671 46.60 -16.23 -4.58
N PRO A 672 47.59 -15.45 -5.05
CA PRO A 672 47.34 -14.28 -5.90
C PRO A 672 46.90 -14.64 -7.33
N THR A 673 47.03 -15.91 -7.74
CA THR A 673 46.67 -16.37 -9.09
C THR A 673 45.23 -16.86 -9.13
N ALA A 674 44.39 -16.16 -9.89
CA ALA A 674 43.01 -16.56 -10.15
C ALA A 674 42.96 -17.76 -11.12
N ARG A 675 42.15 -18.77 -10.80
CA ARG A 675 41.96 -19.99 -11.58
C ARG A 675 40.59 -19.97 -12.27
N LEU A 676 40.59 -20.25 -13.56
CA LEU A 676 39.36 -20.35 -14.36
C LEU A 676 38.58 -21.63 -14.04
N VAL A 677 37.28 -21.48 -13.81
CA VAL A 677 36.37 -22.58 -13.42
C VAL A 677 35.83 -23.32 -14.64
N TYR A 678 35.90 -24.64 -14.60
CA TYR A 678 35.24 -25.57 -15.51
C TYR A 678 34.23 -26.43 -14.76
N ALA A 679 33.32 -27.09 -15.48
CA ALA A 679 32.30 -27.97 -14.89
C ALA A 679 32.90 -29.13 -14.05
N HIS A 680 34.17 -29.47 -14.24
CA HIS A 680 34.86 -30.49 -13.45
C HIS A 680 35.78 -29.92 -12.35
N THR A 681 35.96 -28.60 -12.26
CA THR A 681 36.89 -27.97 -11.30
C THR A 681 36.42 -28.07 -9.85
N LEU A 682 35.11 -27.91 -9.61
CA LEU A 682 34.49 -28.01 -8.28
C LEU A 682 33.54 -29.22 -8.24
N SER A 683 33.58 -30.01 -7.17
CA SER A 683 32.61 -31.08 -6.92
C SER A 683 31.33 -30.53 -6.28
N MET A 684 30.21 -31.25 -6.38
CA MET A 684 28.97 -30.83 -5.69
C MET A 684 29.14 -30.81 -4.16
N SER A 685 29.95 -31.72 -3.61
CA SER A 685 30.34 -31.68 -2.20
C SER A 685 31.13 -30.42 -1.84
N ASP A 686 31.95 -29.90 -2.75
CA ASP A 686 32.67 -28.65 -2.51
C ASP A 686 31.72 -27.45 -2.43
N LEU A 687 30.72 -27.39 -3.32
CA LEU A 687 29.73 -26.32 -3.36
C LEU A 687 28.75 -26.35 -2.17
N MET A 688 28.46 -27.54 -1.63
CA MET A 688 27.62 -27.67 -0.43
C MET A 688 28.38 -27.41 0.88
N SER A 689 29.72 -27.35 0.84
CA SER A 689 30.58 -27.16 2.01
C SER A 689 31.16 -25.74 2.09
N LEU A 690 30.28 -24.75 1.95
CA LEU A 690 30.64 -23.33 2.09
C LEU A 690 31.04 -23.00 3.53
N ASN A 691 32.03 -22.14 3.69
CA ASN A 691 32.50 -21.68 4.97
C ASN A 691 33.05 -20.26 4.89
N VAL A 692 33.25 -19.63 6.05
CA VAL A 692 34.03 -18.41 6.18
C VAL A 692 35.07 -18.59 7.28
N SER A 693 36.33 -18.31 6.98
CA SER A 693 37.45 -18.39 7.92
C SER A 693 38.36 -17.19 7.73
N VAL A 694 39.09 -16.83 8.78
CA VAL A 694 40.05 -15.72 8.76
C VAL A 694 41.14 -15.99 7.73
N LEU A 695 41.39 -15.04 6.84
CA LEU A 695 42.41 -15.12 5.78
C LEU A 695 43.48 -14.04 6.00
N SER A 696 44.74 -14.34 5.70
CA SER A 696 45.87 -13.40 5.77
C SER A 696 45.83 -12.40 4.63
#